data_AF-A0AB36THZ9-F1
#
_entry.id   AF-A0AB36THZ9-F1
#
_cell.length_a   1.000
_cell.length_b   1.000
_cell.length_c   1.000
_cell.angle_alpha   90.00
_cell.angle_beta   90.00
_cell.angle_gamma   90.00
#
_symmetry.space_group_name_H-M   'P 1'
#
loop_
_entity.id
_entity.type
_entity.pdbx_description
1 polymer ?
#
loop_
_entity_poly.entity_id
_entity_poly.type
_entity_poly.pdbx_seq_one_letter_code
_entity_poly.pdbx_strand_id
1 'polypeptide(L)'
;MERRCKRLVCILLSFLVIAGVFTFSGAKTEPWSAYQKFIPNETPVVKRHLRGVWISTVANLDWPSVETRKIENPSERIRKTKEELVEIFDKAVEMNLNAVFLQVSPEGDAFYKSDIVPWSRYLTGTFGEDPGFDPLEFAIEEAHKRNLELHAWFNPYRVSTNTSAATISSLKVEKSVYKEHPDWIRTAMNRFVVDPGIPEARQWVIDRVMEVVKKYDVDGVHFDDYFYYEQYVGELKDQDTYNKYNKGQFSNIGDFRRNNTYLLVKELSQKIRATKPWVKFGISPSGVWGNKSDGHSYGSNTSASLTNYDKSFADTKKWVQEELIDYIAPQVYFTFANSRAPYGEIALWWSDVCRGKNVHLYIGQAFYKINDDSDQYFKGENAVPELTRQLKFNAVKPEIMGTVLFRFANFKDSGKQQAVNAVKNDLWSQKALIPPMPWKGGNAPDAPILGRLESLPDGVEISWMDNDPDTAYFAIYRFNAGEKMDITSDSSAYKLIATVRKNSNGVQKFVDYGVLDADSVYYVVTALDRLHNESEGLAISTNQSEYFPDVGMKYSWAVDAIDMLYEKGVVKGDESGMFNPGVNTKRADFTIMIVKALALKADFEDNFADVRKDAYYYEAVGVARALGIVKGDGKNFNPDANITREDMMVIVVNALKAAGAKIDEADEQFLENYGDANSISGYARKSVAVLTKAGVVNGYDGKIHPKSLATRAEIAVVVSKLLTNIEYL
;
A
#
# COMPACT_ATOMS: atom_id res chain seq x y z
N MET A 1 71.91 65.40 51.71
CA MET A 1 71.41 64.13 52.30
C MET A 1 70.08 63.83 51.63
N GLU A 2 70.11 63.04 50.57
CA GLU A 2 69.91 61.58 50.59
C GLU A 2 68.43 61.18 50.48
N ARG A 3 68.18 60.32 49.47
CA ARG A 3 67.10 59.33 49.32
C ARG A 3 65.69 59.80 48.93
N ARG A 4 65.45 59.61 47.62
CA ARG A 4 64.32 58.90 46.98
C ARG A 4 62.94 59.01 47.63
N CYS A 5 62.03 59.69 46.93
CA CYS A 5 60.72 59.15 46.55
C CYS A 5 60.05 60.12 45.57
N LYS A 6 59.79 59.70 44.33
CA LYS A 6 59.03 60.52 43.37
C LYS A 6 57.63 59.95 43.21
N ARG A 7 56.63 60.76 43.55
CA ARG A 7 55.24 60.69 43.07
C ARG A 7 54.90 62.01 42.40
N LEU A 8 53.89 61.91 41.53
CA LEU A 8 52.99 62.91 40.96
C LEU A 8 53.23 63.40 39.51
N VAL A 9 52.27 62.94 38.69
CA VAL A 9 51.41 63.67 37.74
C VAL A 9 52.06 64.21 36.47
N CYS A 10 51.71 63.59 35.34
CA CYS A 10 51.45 64.27 34.07
C CYS A 10 50.37 63.51 33.27
N ILE A 11 49.42 64.28 32.75
CA ILE A 11 48.35 63.91 31.81
C ILE A 11 48.97 63.41 30.50
N LEU A 12 48.55 62.24 30.02
CA LEU A 12 49.02 61.62 28.76
C LEU A 12 47.86 61.53 27.76
N LEU A 13 47.86 62.44 26.79
CA LEU A 13 47.20 62.27 25.50
C LEU A 13 47.84 61.08 24.79
N SER A 14 47.09 59.98 24.68
CA SER A 14 47.55 58.73 24.05
C SER A 14 46.66 58.44 22.84
N PHE A 15 47.21 58.61 21.65
CA PHE A 15 46.76 57.92 20.43
C PHE A 15 46.90 56.42 20.67
N LEU A 16 45.82 55.64 20.51
CA LEU A 16 45.89 54.18 20.50
C LEU A 16 44.95 53.59 19.45
N VAL A 17 45.59 52.89 18.54
CA VAL A 17 45.12 52.16 17.37
C VAL A 17 43.90 51.28 17.71
N ILE A 18 42.84 51.43 16.93
CA ILE A 18 41.70 50.51 16.86
C ILE A 18 42.21 49.21 16.22
N ALA A 19 42.43 48.18 17.03
CA ALA A 19 42.45 46.80 16.57
C ALA A 19 41.13 46.16 16.98
N GLY A 20 40.20 46.05 16.02
CA GLY A 20 38.93 45.36 16.21
C GLY A 20 39.18 43.89 16.53
N VAL A 21 38.89 43.49 17.76
CA VAL A 21 38.72 42.08 18.11
C VAL A 21 37.39 41.65 17.52
N PHE A 22 37.43 41.00 16.35
CA PHE A 22 36.32 40.18 15.89
C PHE A 22 36.18 39.03 16.88
N THR A 23 35.23 39.14 17.80
CA THR A 23 34.71 37.99 18.53
C THR A 23 33.95 37.14 17.52
N PHE A 24 34.60 36.11 16.97
CA PHE A 24 33.89 35.00 16.36
C PHE A 24 33.07 34.34 17.47
N SER A 25 31.77 34.66 17.56
CA SER A 25 30.84 33.78 18.24
C SER A 25 30.78 32.52 17.40
N GLY A 26 31.38 31.43 17.88
CA GLY A 26 31.17 30.12 17.28
C GLY A 26 29.67 29.84 17.31
N ALA A 27 29.04 29.80 16.12
CA ALA A 27 27.64 29.41 16.02
C ALA A 27 27.48 28.05 16.73
N LYS A 28 26.56 27.97 17.70
CA LYS A 28 26.25 26.70 18.36
C LYS A 28 25.81 25.73 17.26
N THR A 29 26.50 24.59 17.16
CA THR A 29 26.12 23.55 16.20
C THR A 29 24.80 22.94 16.66
N GLU A 30 23.77 23.05 15.82
CA GLU A 30 22.45 22.50 16.14
C GLU A 30 22.54 20.97 16.32
N PRO A 31 21.77 20.37 17.24
CA PRO A 31 21.90 18.94 17.56
C PRO A 31 21.64 17.98 16.39
N TRP A 32 20.87 18.40 15.38
CA TRP A 32 20.61 17.61 14.18
C TRP A 32 21.66 17.78 13.07
N SER A 33 22.66 18.66 13.25
CA SER A 33 23.64 19.00 12.20
C SER A 33 24.39 17.77 11.66
N ALA A 34 24.67 16.78 12.52
CA ALA A 34 25.33 15.52 12.12
C ALA A 34 24.48 14.68 11.15
N TYR A 35 23.17 14.91 11.11
CA TYR A 35 22.19 14.14 10.33
C TYR A 35 21.60 14.95 9.17
N GLN A 36 22.10 16.16 8.90
CA GLN A 36 21.53 17.09 7.92
C GLN A 36 21.38 16.47 6.51
N LYS A 37 22.29 15.58 6.11
CA LYS A 37 22.21 14.85 4.83
C LYS A 37 20.98 13.95 4.69
N PHE A 38 20.28 13.66 5.78
CA PHE A 38 19.05 12.87 5.81
C PHE A 38 17.82 13.72 6.12
N ILE A 39 17.98 15.03 6.33
CA ILE A 39 16.89 15.96 6.65
C ILE A 39 16.76 16.95 5.48
N PRO A 40 16.03 16.57 4.42
CA PRO A 40 15.82 17.44 3.27
C PRO A 40 15.00 18.67 3.65
N ASN A 41 15.13 19.73 2.84
CA ASN A 41 14.35 20.96 3.03
C ASN A 41 12.86 20.71 2.76
N GLU A 42 12.55 19.97 1.71
CA GLU A 42 11.19 19.58 1.34
C GLU A 42 10.85 18.19 1.87
N THR A 43 9.56 17.92 2.08
CA THR A 43 9.08 16.60 2.49
C THR A 43 9.22 15.63 1.31
N PRO A 44 9.96 14.51 1.47
CA PRO A 44 10.04 13.51 0.42
C PRO A 44 8.67 12.93 0.10
N VAL A 45 8.43 12.75 -1.19
CA VAL A 45 7.25 12.07 -1.70
C VAL A 45 7.62 10.60 -1.77
N VAL A 46 6.79 9.74 -1.16
CA VAL A 46 7.00 8.30 -1.15
C VAL A 46 5.68 7.63 -1.47
N LYS A 47 5.67 6.76 -2.49
CA LYS A 47 4.45 6.02 -2.88
C LYS A 47 4.09 5.01 -1.82
N ARG A 48 5.10 4.37 -1.23
CA ARG A 48 4.94 3.26 -0.29
C ARG A 48 5.56 3.59 1.05
N HIS A 49 4.72 3.71 2.07
CA HIS A 49 5.16 3.96 3.43
C HIS A 49 4.02 3.57 4.39
N LEU A 50 4.32 2.72 5.38
CA LEU A 50 3.36 2.42 6.42
C LEU A 50 3.18 3.65 7.32
N ARG A 51 1.94 4.09 7.48
CA ARG A 51 1.58 5.23 8.33
C ARG A 51 0.55 4.74 9.32
N GLY A 52 1.02 4.52 10.54
CA GLY A 52 0.24 3.87 11.58
C GLY A 52 0.04 4.70 12.83
N VAL A 53 -0.89 4.26 13.67
CA VAL A 53 -1.12 4.81 15.00
C VAL A 53 -1.45 3.69 15.99
N TRP A 54 -0.91 3.79 17.21
CA TRP A 54 -1.32 2.92 18.30
C TRP A 54 -2.63 3.40 18.95
N ILE A 55 -3.55 2.47 19.17
CA ILE A 55 -4.80 2.67 19.90
C ILE A 55 -4.73 1.81 21.16
N SER A 56 -4.39 2.45 22.28
CA SER A 56 -4.18 1.81 23.58
C SER A 56 -5.50 1.68 24.34
N THR A 57 -5.77 0.47 24.83
CA THR A 57 -6.99 0.16 25.58
C THR A 57 -6.76 0.07 27.09
N VAL A 58 -5.52 -0.21 27.52
CA VAL A 58 -5.12 -0.18 28.92
C VAL A 58 -5.46 1.19 29.52
N ALA A 59 -6.06 1.18 30.71
CA ALA A 59 -6.52 2.37 31.42
C ALA A 59 -7.45 3.29 30.59
N ASN A 60 -8.12 2.76 29.55
CA ASN A 60 -8.98 3.51 28.66
C ASN A 60 -8.26 4.72 28.03
N LEU A 61 -6.97 4.56 27.72
CA LEU A 61 -6.11 5.65 27.25
C LEU A 61 -6.63 6.24 25.92
N ASP A 62 -6.93 5.40 24.93
CA ASP A 62 -7.50 5.82 23.64
C ASP A 62 -8.94 5.34 23.45
N TRP A 63 -9.21 4.06 23.75
CA TRP A 63 -10.52 3.46 23.48
C TRP A 63 -10.83 2.22 24.36
N PRO A 64 -12.10 1.97 24.71
CA PRO A 64 -13.17 2.97 24.78
C PRO A 64 -12.84 4.04 25.81
N SER A 65 -13.50 5.19 25.76
CA SER A 65 -13.28 6.25 26.75
C SER A 65 -13.74 5.82 28.15
N VAL A 66 -13.16 6.44 29.17
CA VAL A 66 -13.57 6.22 30.57
C VAL A 66 -15.05 6.53 30.76
N GLU A 67 -15.58 7.55 30.08
CA GLU A 67 -16.98 7.95 30.17
C GLU A 67 -17.90 6.91 29.53
N THR A 68 -17.53 6.39 28.35
CA THR A 68 -18.29 5.30 27.72
C THR A 68 -18.29 4.04 28.59
N ARG A 69 -17.15 3.64 29.15
CA ARG A 69 -17.05 2.47 30.05
C ARG A 69 -17.98 2.60 31.28
N LYS A 70 -18.19 3.81 31.81
CA LYS A 70 -19.03 4.06 32.99
C LYS A 70 -20.55 3.99 32.70
N ILE A 71 -20.97 3.90 31.44
CA ILE A 71 -22.40 3.82 31.08
C ILE A 71 -22.99 2.50 31.60
N GLU A 72 -23.98 2.61 32.48
CA GLU A 72 -24.65 1.45 33.10
C GLU A 72 -25.54 0.68 32.12
N ASN A 73 -26.24 1.39 31.22
CA ASN A 73 -27.11 0.77 30.22
C ASN A 73 -26.26 0.03 29.16
N PRO A 74 -26.35 -1.31 29.04
CA PRO A 74 -25.48 -2.06 28.13
C PRO A 74 -25.67 -1.67 26.66
N SER A 75 -26.91 -1.49 26.20
CA SER A 75 -27.19 -1.13 24.81
C SER A 75 -26.61 0.24 24.44
N GLU A 76 -26.70 1.21 25.35
CA GLU A 76 -26.11 2.53 25.15
C GLU A 76 -24.58 2.48 25.19
N ARG A 77 -23.98 1.76 26.14
CA ARG A 77 -22.54 1.56 26.24
C ARG A 77 -21.98 0.92 24.97
N ILE A 78 -22.60 -0.14 24.47
CA ILE A 78 -22.19 -0.84 23.24
C ILE A 78 -22.26 0.11 22.05
N ARG A 79 -23.38 0.84 21.89
CA ARG A 79 -23.53 1.83 20.81
C ARG A 79 -22.43 2.89 20.86
N LYS A 80 -22.20 3.49 22.03
CA LYS A 80 -21.16 4.53 22.21
C LYS A 80 -19.75 4.00 22.02
N THR A 81 -19.47 2.78 22.48
CA THR A 81 -18.19 2.10 22.24
C THR A 81 -17.90 1.93 20.76
N LYS A 82 -18.92 1.53 19.98
CA LYS A 82 -18.83 1.38 18.52
C LYS A 82 -18.66 2.73 17.80
N GLU A 83 -19.44 3.74 18.19
CA GLU A 83 -19.34 5.11 17.65
C GLU A 83 -17.93 5.69 17.85
N GLU A 84 -17.40 5.60 19.07
CA GLU A 84 -16.04 6.09 19.35
C GLU A 84 -14.98 5.40 18.50
N LEU A 85 -15.09 4.09 18.25
CA LEU A 85 -14.12 3.37 17.42
C LEU A 85 -14.21 3.79 15.95
N VAL A 86 -15.42 3.99 15.45
CA VAL A 86 -15.67 4.49 14.09
C VAL A 86 -15.04 5.87 13.92
N GLU A 87 -15.25 6.79 14.87
CA GLU A 87 -14.62 8.11 14.85
C GLU A 87 -13.08 8.05 14.87
N ILE A 88 -12.52 7.07 15.59
CA ILE A 88 -11.07 6.84 15.63
C ILE A 88 -10.57 6.46 14.23
N PHE A 89 -11.25 5.53 13.55
CA PHE A 89 -10.86 5.10 12.20
C PHE A 89 -11.11 6.17 11.14
N ASP A 90 -12.20 6.93 11.22
CA ASP A 90 -12.44 8.08 10.35
C ASP A 90 -11.32 9.11 10.48
N LYS A 91 -10.90 9.42 11.71
CA LYS A 91 -9.76 10.32 11.94
C LYS A 91 -8.44 9.75 11.41
N ALA A 92 -8.24 8.43 11.49
CA ALA A 92 -7.05 7.80 10.91
C ALA A 92 -7.01 7.98 9.38
N VAL A 93 -8.14 7.79 8.68
CA VAL A 93 -8.24 8.05 7.24
C VAL A 93 -8.04 9.53 6.91
N GLU A 94 -8.60 10.43 7.71
CA GLU A 94 -8.43 11.89 7.56
C GLU A 94 -6.95 12.32 7.65
N MET A 95 -6.16 11.59 8.45
CA MET A 95 -4.72 11.79 8.64
C MET A 95 -3.86 11.07 7.58
N ASN A 96 -4.48 10.49 6.54
CA ASN A 96 -3.82 9.64 5.53
C ASN A 96 -3.01 8.48 6.13
N LEU A 97 -3.51 7.88 7.22
CA LEU A 97 -2.99 6.63 7.77
C LEU A 97 -3.51 5.43 6.96
N ASN A 98 -2.75 4.34 6.96
CA ASN A 98 -3.11 3.09 6.28
C ASN A 98 -3.11 1.86 7.22
N ALA A 99 -2.70 2.02 8.49
CA ALA A 99 -2.72 0.94 9.48
C ALA A 99 -3.08 1.44 10.89
N VAL A 100 -3.72 0.59 11.69
CA VAL A 100 -3.99 0.81 13.12
C VAL A 100 -3.50 -0.37 13.95
N PHE A 101 -2.91 -0.06 15.11
CA PHE A 101 -2.39 -1.05 16.06
C PHE A 101 -3.27 -1.03 17.31
N LEU A 102 -4.30 -1.88 17.32
CA LEU A 102 -5.34 -1.88 18.36
C LEU A 102 -4.97 -2.84 19.48
N GLN A 103 -4.87 -2.35 20.71
CA GLN A 103 -4.57 -3.20 21.88
C GLN A 103 -5.75 -4.12 22.22
N VAL A 104 -5.69 -5.36 21.77
CA VAL A 104 -6.75 -6.35 22.00
C VAL A 104 -6.57 -7.13 23.31
N SER A 105 -5.40 -7.03 23.93
CA SER A 105 -5.08 -7.72 25.17
C SER A 105 -4.10 -6.92 26.05
N PRO A 106 -4.63 -6.01 26.89
CA PRO A 106 -3.80 -5.14 27.73
C PRO A 106 -3.21 -5.80 29.00
N GLU A 107 -3.90 -6.74 29.65
CA GLU A 107 -3.46 -7.35 30.92
C GLU A 107 -4.02 -8.77 31.18
N GLY A 108 -3.66 -9.76 30.35
CA GLY A 108 -4.06 -11.14 30.59
C GLY A 108 -5.55 -11.41 30.29
N ASP A 109 -6.14 -10.55 29.47
CA ASP A 109 -7.56 -10.43 29.16
C ASP A 109 -7.80 -10.23 27.65
N ALA A 110 -9.06 -10.04 27.25
CA ALA A 110 -9.43 -9.92 25.84
C ALA A 110 -10.46 -8.81 25.55
N PHE A 111 -10.24 -8.14 24.42
CA PHE A 111 -11.21 -7.33 23.67
C PHE A 111 -11.83 -8.14 22.52
N TYR A 112 -11.94 -9.45 22.70
CA TYR A 112 -12.45 -10.42 21.73
C TYR A 112 -13.02 -11.61 22.50
N LYS A 113 -13.91 -12.38 21.88
CA LYS A 113 -14.49 -13.56 22.51
C LYS A 113 -13.45 -14.67 22.63
N SER A 114 -12.98 -14.92 23.85
CA SER A 114 -11.92 -15.89 24.14
C SER A 114 -12.41 -17.11 24.93
N ASP A 115 -11.89 -18.27 24.56
CA ASP A 115 -12.00 -19.51 25.33
C ASP A 115 -10.88 -19.66 26.37
N ILE A 116 -9.85 -18.80 26.30
CA ILE A 116 -8.59 -18.92 27.06
C ILE A 116 -8.46 -17.85 28.15
N VAL A 117 -8.97 -16.63 27.92
CA VAL A 117 -8.83 -15.50 28.85
C VAL A 117 -10.17 -14.80 29.14
N PRO A 118 -10.28 -14.10 30.29
CA PRO A 118 -11.46 -13.33 30.61
C PRO A 118 -11.59 -12.07 29.76
N TRP A 119 -12.81 -11.53 29.68
CA TRP A 119 -13.07 -10.22 29.12
C TRP A 119 -12.34 -9.10 29.86
N SER A 120 -11.88 -8.10 29.12
CA SER A 120 -11.17 -6.97 29.69
C SER A 120 -12.07 -6.07 30.51
N ARG A 121 -11.58 -5.67 31.70
CA ARG A 121 -12.26 -4.68 32.56
C ARG A 121 -12.40 -3.31 31.91
N TYR A 122 -11.62 -3.02 30.88
CA TYR A 122 -11.66 -1.72 30.21
C TYR A 122 -12.89 -1.54 29.32
N LEU A 123 -13.68 -2.60 29.08
CA LEU A 123 -14.95 -2.54 28.35
C LEU A 123 -16.14 -2.20 29.25
N THR A 124 -16.26 -2.83 30.42
CA THR A 124 -17.44 -2.69 31.31
C THR A 124 -17.13 -2.09 32.68
N GLY A 125 -15.85 -2.07 33.06
CA GLY A 125 -15.39 -1.76 34.41
C GLY A 125 -15.16 -2.96 35.32
N THR A 126 -15.62 -4.15 34.92
CA THR A 126 -15.47 -5.39 35.69
C THR A 126 -14.63 -6.40 34.90
N PHE A 127 -13.63 -6.99 35.55
CA PHE A 127 -12.78 -7.99 34.92
C PHE A 127 -13.54 -9.31 34.73
N GLY A 128 -13.58 -9.82 33.50
CA GLY A 128 -14.32 -11.05 33.14
C GLY A 128 -15.79 -10.87 32.78
N GLU A 129 -16.34 -9.66 32.85
CA GLU A 129 -17.73 -9.39 32.48
C GLU A 129 -17.89 -9.27 30.95
N ASP A 130 -18.87 -9.99 30.39
CA ASP A 130 -19.18 -9.96 28.97
C ASP A 130 -19.72 -8.58 28.55
N PRO A 131 -19.10 -7.91 27.56
CA PRO A 131 -19.52 -6.59 27.11
C PRO A 131 -20.83 -6.61 26.31
N GLY A 132 -21.31 -7.78 25.86
CA GLY A 132 -22.53 -7.98 25.07
C GLY A 132 -22.34 -7.96 23.55
N PHE A 133 -21.10 -7.88 23.07
CA PHE A 133 -20.73 -7.95 21.65
C PHE A 133 -19.26 -8.37 21.50
N ASP A 134 -18.82 -8.76 20.30
CA ASP A 134 -17.39 -8.99 20.01
C ASP A 134 -16.72 -7.69 19.52
N PRO A 135 -15.83 -7.05 20.30
CA PRO A 135 -15.22 -5.79 19.91
C PRO A 135 -14.18 -5.90 18.80
N LEU A 136 -13.45 -7.01 18.72
CA LEU A 136 -12.41 -7.21 17.71
C LEU A 136 -13.01 -7.52 16.33
N GLU A 137 -14.07 -8.32 16.29
CA GLU A 137 -14.81 -8.56 15.03
C GLU A 137 -15.31 -7.24 14.44
N PHE A 138 -15.99 -6.42 15.26
CA PHE A 138 -16.45 -5.09 14.83
C PHE A 138 -15.29 -4.17 14.41
N ALA A 139 -14.17 -4.18 15.14
CA ALA A 139 -13.01 -3.35 14.82
C ALA A 139 -12.41 -3.70 13.45
N ILE A 140 -12.31 -4.99 13.13
CA ILE A 140 -11.75 -5.47 11.85
C ILE A 140 -12.67 -5.06 10.70
N GLU A 141 -13.98 -5.28 10.83
CA GLU A 141 -14.95 -4.89 9.81
C GLU A 141 -14.89 -3.39 9.51
N GLU A 142 -14.90 -2.55 10.54
CA GLU A 142 -14.88 -1.09 10.38
C GLU A 142 -13.54 -0.53 9.88
N ALA A 143 -12.42 -1.16 10.25
CA ALA A 143 -11.11 -0.82 9.71
C ALA A 143 -11.01 -1.19 8.22
N HIS A 144 -11.43 -2.40 7.83
CA HIS A 144 -11.39 -2.87 6.44
C HIS A 144 -12.34 -2.09 5.53
N LYS A 145 -13.52 -1.67 6.00
CA LYS A 145 -14.42 -0.76 5.25
C LYS A 145 -13.72 0.54 4.84
N ARG A 146 -12.74 0.99 5.64
CA ARG A 146 -11.90 2.18 5.42
C ARG A 146 -10.56 1.87 4.76
N ASN A 147 -10.36 0.62 4.36
CA ASN A 147 -9.11 0.09 3.82
C ASN A 147 -7.88 0.32 4.74
N LEU A 148 -8.09 0.26 6.06
CA LEU A 148 -7.02 0.27 7.06
C LEU A 148 -6.62 -1.18 7.39
N GLU A 149 -5.32 -1.44 7.49
CA GLU A 149 -4.87 -2.67 8.15
C GLU A 149 -5.12 -2.61 9.66
N LEU A 150 -5.60 -3.71 10.24
CA LEU A 150 -5.72 -3.86 11.70
C LEU A 150 -4.70 -4.87 12.22
N HIS A 151 -3.76 -4.36 13.01
CA HIS A 151 -2.79 -5.15 13.75
C HIS A 151 -3.27 -5.36 15.18
N ALA A 152 -3.58 -6.60 15.55
CA ALA A 152 -4.00 -6.97 16.89
C ALA A 152 -2.80 -6.91 17.86
N TRP A 153 -2.81 -5.96 18.77
CA TRP A 153 -1.74 -5.71 19.73
C TRP A 153 -2.00 -6.41 21.07
N PHE A 154 -1.02 -7.21 21.49
CA PHE A 154 -1.01 -7.91 22.77
C PHE A 154 0.12 -7.43 23.66
N ASN A 155 -0.16 -7.29 24.95
CA ASN A 155 0.88 -7.41 25.96
C ASN A 155 1.09 -8.90 26.27
N PRO A 156 2.30 -9.47 26.09
CA PRO A 156 2.47 -10.90 26.20
C PRO A 156 2.39 -11.40 27.65
N TYR A 157 2.98 -10.67 28.60
CA TYR A 157 3.22 -11.20 29.95
C TYR A 157 2.39 -10.57 31.06
N ARG A 158 1.85 -9.35 30.87
CA ARG A 158 1.12 -8.64 31.92
C ARG A 158 -0.17 -9.36 32.28
N VAL A 159 -0.41 -9.50 33.59
CA VAL A 159 -1.66 -10.01 34.18
C VAL A 159 -2.38 -8.93 34.96
N SER A 160 -1.66 -7.92 35.46
CA SER A 160 -2.29 -6.75 36.07
C SER A 160 -1.42 -5.49 35.95
N THR A 161 -2.04 -4.33 36.13
CA THR A 161 -1.36 -3.03 36.22
C THR A 161 -0.87 -2.66 37.62
N ASN A 162 -1.31 -3.37 38.67
CA ASN A 162 -0.85 -3.21 40.05
C ASN A 162 -1.08 -4.48 40.91
N THR A 163 -0.55 -4.55 42.13
CA THR A 163 -0.75 -5.68 43.08
C THR A 163 -1.63 -5.33 44.29
N SER A 164 -2.54 -4.36 44.17
CA SER A 164 -3.46 -4.01 45.28
C SER A 164 -4.41 -5.16 45.65
N ALA A 165 -4.93 -5.13 46.88
CA ALA A 165 -5.92 -6.12 47.34
C ALA A 165 -7.19 -6.14 46.46
N ALA A 166 -7.65 -4.98 45.99
CA ALA A 166 -8.77 -4.88 45.06
C ALA A 166 -8.46 -5.57 43.72
N THR A 167 -7.24 -5.41 43.21
CA THR A 167 -6.82 -6.08 41.97
C THR A 167 -6.76 -7.59 42.16
N ILE A 168 -6.16 -8.08 43.24
CA ILE A 168 -6.12 -9.51 43.58
C ILE A 168 -7.54 -10.10 43.64
N SER A 169 -8.48 -9.40 44.29
CA SER A 169 -9.88 -9.85 44.34
C SER A 169 -10.52 -9.90 42.96
N SER A 170 -10.29 -8.90 42.11
CA SER A 170 -10.84 -8.85 40.74
C SER A 170 -10.32 -9.95 39.81
N LEU A 171 -9.11 -10.47 40.06
CA LEU A 171 -8.50 -11.53 39.25
C LEU A 171 -9.06 -12.94 39.57
N LYS A 172 -9.89 -13.10 40.60
CA LYS A 172 -10.41 -14.43 41.02
C LYS A 172 -11.65 -14.87 40.21
N VAL A 173 -11.62 -14.67 38.90
CA VAL A 173 -12.68 -15.07 37.95
C VAL A 173 -12.24 -16.29 37.12
N GLU A 174 -13.18 -16.96 36.45
CA GLU A 174 -12.88 -18.04 35.50
C GLU A 174 -11.95 -17.57 34.38
N LYS A 175 -11.11 -18.46 33.82
CA LYS A 175 -10.12 -18.20 32.77
C LYS A 175 -8.99 -17.23 33.16
N SER A 176 -9.04 -16.64 34.36
CA SER A 176 -7.93 -15.80 34.81
C SER A 176 -6.72 -16.67 35.11
N VAL A 177 -5.62 -16.43 34.39
CA VAL A 177 -4.34 -17.11 34.61
C VAL A 177 -3.83 -16.93 36.05
N TYR A 178 -4.18 -15.83 36.70
CA TYR A 178 -3.85 -15.60 38.11
C TYR A 178 -4.52 -16.61 39.05
N LYS A 179 -5.75 -17.02 38.72
CA LYS A 179 -6.53 -17.99 39.51
C LYS A 179 -6.18 -19.43 39.14
N GLU A 180 -6.07 -19.72 37.84
CA GLU A 180 -5.93 -21.10 37.34
C GLU A 180 -4.49 -21.61 37.42
N HIS A 181 -3.51 -20.72 37.27
CA HIS A 181 -2.08 -21.05 37.29
C HIS A 181 -1.28 -20.10 38.20
N PRO A 182 -1.58 -20.08 39.52
CA PRO A 182 -0.88 -19.20 40.45
C PRO A 182 0.63 -19.48 40.54
N ASP A 183 1.07 -20.69 40.19
CA ASP A 183 2.48 -21.09 40.10
C ASP A 183 3.22 -20.39 38.96
N TRP A 184 2.51 -19.92 37.93
CA TRP A 184 3.09 -19.16 36.82
C TRP A 184 3.27 -17.68 37.11
N ILE A 185 2.65 -17.17 38.16
CA ILE A 185 2.60 -15.74 38.44
C ILE A 185 3.83 -15.28 39.20
N ARG A 186 4.37 -14.15 38.78
CA ARG A 186 5.44 -13.41 39.45
C ARG A 186 5.07 -11.94 39.58
N THR A 187 5.85 -11.22 40.38
CA THR A 187 5.70 -9.77 40.56
C THR A 187 6.90 -9.06 39.96
N ALA A 188 6.65 -8.12 39.05
CA ALA A 188 7.65 -7.20 38.51
C ALA A 188 7.08 -5.77 38.56
N MET A 189 7.84 -4.80 39.04
CA MET A 189 7.41 -3.40 39.17
C MET A 189 6.02 -3.19 39.80
N ASN A 190 5.69 -3.91 40.88
CA ASN A 190 4.35 -3.89 41.51
C ASN A 190 3.20 -4.33 40.59
N ARG A 191 3.46 -5.19 39.59
CA ARG A 191 2.48 -5.78 38.68
C ARG A 191 2.57 -7.30 38.73
N PHE A 192 1.45 -7.98 38.50
CA PHE A 192 1.49 -9.42 38.23
C PHE A 192 1.81 -9.66 36.75
N VAL A 193 2.70 -10.62 36.51
CA VAL A 193 3.09 -11.09 35.19
C VAL A 193 3.18 -12.61 35.18
N VAL A 194 2.99 -13.24 34.02
CA VAL A 194 3.36 -14.65 33.84
C VAL A 194 4.86 -14.78 33.68
N ASP A 195 5.44 -15.84 34.23
CA ASP A 195 6.87 -16.14 34.13
C ASP A 195 7.21 -16.82 32.79
N PRO A 196 7.91 -16.15 31.86
CA PRO A 196 8.23 -16.74 30.55
C PRO A 196 9.26 -17.87 30.64
N GLY A 197 9.91 -18.07 31.79
CA GLY A 197 10.81 -19.21 32.01
C GLY A 197 10.08 -20.54 32.15
N ILE A 198 8.78 -20.52 32.42
CA ILE A 198 7.92 -21.69 32.48
C ILE A 198 7.42 -22.03 31.07
N PRO A 199 7.74 -23.20 30.49
CA PRO A 199 7.34 -23.57 29.14
C PRO A 199 5.82 -23.51 28.91
N GLU A 200 5.03 -23.96 29.89
CA GLU A 200 3.57 -23.98 29.83
C GLU A 200 2.99 -22.55 29.83
N ALA A 201 3.59 -21.63 30.60
CA ALA A 201 3.19 -20.22 30.59
C ALA A 201 3.49 -19.54 29.24
N ARG A 202 4.64 -19.85 28.61
CA ARG A 202 4.91 -19.38 27.23
C ARG A 202 3.90 -19.95 26.24
N GLN A 203 3.56 -21.24 26.37
CA GLN A 203 2.59 -21.87 25.48
C GLN A 203 1.21 -21.22 25.61
N TRP A 204 0.80 -20.85 26.83
CA TRP A 204 -0.43 -20.06 27.06
C TRP A 204 -0.42 -18.70 26.35
N VAL A 205 0.71 -17.98 26.34
CA VAL A 205 0.85 -16.73 25.56
C VAL A 205 0.66 -16.99 24.07
N ILE A 206 1.31 -18.04 23.55
CA ILE A 206 1.18 -18.44 22.14
C ILE A 206 -0.26 -18.78 21.79
N ASP A 207 -0.95 -19.53 22.64
CA ASP A 207 -2.30 -20.01 22.35
C ASP A 207 -3.33 -18.87 22.32
N ARG A 208 -3.18 -17.85 23.17
CA ARG A 208 -4.01 -16.64 23.14
C ARG A 208 -3.87 -15.85 21.84
N VAL A 209 -2.64 -15.69 21.36
CA VAL A 209 -2.40 -15.01 20.08
C VAL A 209 -2.93 -15.86 18.93
N MET A 210 -2.68 -17.17 18.96
CA MET A 210 -3.13 -18.08 17.90
C MET A 210 -4.64 -18.26 17.87
N GLU A 211 -5.35 -18.08 18.99
CA GLU A 211 -6.81 -18.00 19.01
C GLU A 211 -7.29 -16.85 18.13
N VAL A 212 -6.68 -15.67 18.27
CA VAL A 212 -7.04 -14.51 17.43
C VAL A 212 -6.68 -14.74 15.97
N VAL A 213 -5.48 -15.23 15.67
CA VAL A 213 -5.04 -15.52 14.30
C VAL A 213 -5.97 -16.51 13.61
N LYS A 214 -6.48 -17.51 14.33
CA LYS A 214 -7.40 -18.51 13.76
C LYS A 214 -8.81 -17.96 13.57
N LYS A 215 -9.35 -17.25 14.56
CA LYS A 215 -10.77 -16.84 14.59
C LYS A 215 -11.06 -15.55 13.81
N TYR A 216 -10.10 -14.64 13.70
CA TYR A 216 -10.35 -13.28 13.20
C TYR A 216 -9.53 -12.95 11.94
N ASP A 217 -10.05 -12.04 11.12
CA ASP A 217 -9.41 -11.60 9.87
C ASP A 217 -8.42 -10.43 10.08
N VAL A 218 -7.50 -10.59 11.03
CA VAL A 218 -6.46 -9.59 11.30
C VAL A 218 -5.42 -9.53 10.18
N ASP A 219 -4.85 -8.36 9.91
CA ASP A 219 -3.75 -8.19 8.95
C ASP A 219 -2.38 -8.40 9.61
N GLY A 220 -2.31 -8.21 10.93
CA GLY A 220 -1.12 -8.49 11.70
C GLY A 220 -1.34 -8.75 13.18
N VAL A 221 -0.29 -9.29 13.81
CA VAL A 221 -0.10 -9.44 15.24
C VAL A 221 1.02 -8.50 15.66
N HIS A 222 0.80 -7.79 16.77
CA HIS A 222 1.76 -6.84 17.31
C HIS A 222 2.06 -7.08 18.79
N PHE A 223 3.34 -7.13 19.17
CA PHE A 223 3.75 -6.97 20.57
C PHE A 223 4.39 -5.59 20.77
N ASP A 224 4.22 -5.01 21.96
CA ASP A 224 4.93 -3.81 22.40
C ASP A 224 6.26 -4.18 23.11
N ASP A 225 6.71 -3.35 24.03
CA ASP A 225 8.03 -3.38 24.65
C ASP A 225 8.09 -4.11 26.00
N TYR A 226 6.96 -4.62 26.51
CA TYR A 226 6.90 -5.26 27.82
C TYR A 226 7.27 -6.74 27.75
N PHE A 227 8.56 -7.01 27.97
CA PHE A 227 9.08 -8.36 28.24
C PHE A 227 9.36 -8.54 29.74
N TYR A 228 10.57 -8.93 30.14
CA TYR A 228 10.94 -9.09 31.55
C TYR A 228 11.11 -7.76 32.30
N TYR A 229 11.17 -6.64 31.56
CA TYR A 229 11.50 -5.27 31.98
C TYR A 229 11.78 -5.10 33.48
N GLU A 230 13.06 -5.20 33.85
CA GLU A 230 13.50 -5.05 35.23
C GLU A 230 13.96 -3.62 35.53
N GLN A 231 13.36 -3.03 36.56
CA GLN A 231 13.81 -1.77 37.17
C GLN A 231 14.34 -2.04 38.59
N TYR A 232 15.12 -1.09 39.11
CA TYR A 232 15.60 -1.09 40.50
C TYR A 232 14.49 -1.27 41.55
N VAL A 233 13.24 -0.95 41.19
CA VAL A 233 12.06 -1.03 42.08
C VAL A 233 11.35 -2.40 42.08
N GLY A 234 11.82 -3.39 41.31
CA GLY A 234 11.28 -4.75 41.38
C GLY A 234 11.69 -5.64 40.22
N GLU A 235 12.76 -6.41 40.42
CA GLU A 235 13.19 -7.52 39.57
C GLU A 235 12.20 -8.68 39.61
N LEU A 236 12.12 -9.44 38.52
CA LEU A 236 11.32 -10.65 38.46
C LEU A 236 11.98 -11.71 39.36
N LYS A 237 11.26 -12.19 40.37
CA LYS A 237 11.76 -13.21 41.30
C LYS A 237 11.57 -14.62 40.72
N ASP A 238 12.34 -14.96 39.68
CA ASP A 238 12.24 -16.20 38.87
C ASP A 238 13.45 -17.15 39.06
N GLN A 239 14.19 -17.01 40.16
CA GLN A 239 15.36 -17.84 40.43
C GLN A 239 15.01 -19.33 40.57
N ASP A 240 13.84 -19.64 41.12
CA ASP A 240 13.32 -21.00 41.23
C ASP A 240 13.01 -21.58 39.84
N THR A 241 12.40 -20.78 38.95
CA THR A 241 12.18 -21.11 37.55
C THR A 241 13.49 -21.38 36.82
N TYR A 242 14.49 -20.50 37.00
CA TYR A 242 15.83 -20.71 36.46
C TYR A 242 16.43 -22.03 36.92
N ASN A 243 16.43 -22.30 38.23
CA ASN A 243 16.99 -23.54 38.78
C ASN A 243 16.29 -24.80 38.24
N LYS A 244 14.97 -24.73 38.05
CA LYS A 244 14.15 -25.84 37.55
C LYS A 244 14.35 -26.12 36.07
N TYR A 245 14.34 -25.07 35.23
CA TYR A 245 14.25 -25.23 33.77
C TYR A 245 15.58 -25.01 33.03
N ASN A 246 16.56 -24.33 33.61
CA ASN A 246 17.86 -24.07 32.95
C ASN A 246 18.65 -25.37 32.69
N LYS A 247 18.57 -26.36 33.59
CA LYS A 247 19.27 -27.67 33.48
C LYS A 247 20.77 -27.56 33.09
N GLY A 248 21.44 -26.46 33.47
CA GLY A 248 22.85 -26.20 33.17
C GLY A 248 23.13 -25.64 31.77
N GLN A 249 22.12 -25.26 30.98
CA GLN A 249 22.30 -24.74 29.62
C GLN A 249 22.93 -23.34 29.61
N PHE A 250 22.54 -22.47 30.55
CA PHE A 250 23.02 -21.10 30.67
C PHE A 250 23.80 -20.92 31.96
N SER A 251 24.86 -20.11 31.91
CA SER A 251 25.71 -19.79 33.06
C SER A 251 25.17 -18.63 33.91
N ASN A 252 24.24 -17.84 33.37
CA ASN A 252 23.59 -16.73 34.06
C ASN A 252 22.09 -16.65 33.71
N ILE A 253 21.31 -16.08 34.63
CA ILE A 253 19.86 -15.95 34.48
C ILE A 253 19.46 -15.02 33.34
N GLY A 254 20.28 -14.03 33.00
CA GLY A 254 20.00 -13.11 31.91
C GLY A 254 19.94 -13.81 30.55
N ASP A 255 20.87 -14.72 30.27
CA ASP A 255 20.86 -15.52 29.04
C ASP A 255 19.67 -16.49 29.00
N PHE A 256 19.33 -17.08 30.14
CA PHE A 256 18.12 -17.91 30.26
C PHE A 256 16.85 -17.10 29.91
N ARG A 257 16.70 -15.91 30.49
CA ARG A 257 15.56 -15.01 30.22
C ARG A 257 15.49 -14.58 28.74
N ARG A 258 16.63 -14.18 28.16
CA ARG A 258 16.73 -13.86 26.72
C ARG A 258 16.32 -15.05 25.85
N ASN A 259 16.77 -16.26 26.19
CA ASN A 259 16.41 -17.47 25.46
C ASN A 259 14.91 -17.78 25.55
N ASN A 260 14.29 -17.58 26.71
CA ASN A 260 12.85 -17.80 26.87
C ASN A 260 12.02 -16.84 25.99
N THR A 261 12.40 -15.57 25.93
CA THR A 261 11.77 -14.61 25.01
C THR A 261 12.04 -14.97 23.55
N TYR A 262 13.26 -15.41 23.22
CA TYR A 262 13.61 -15.89 21.88
C TYR A 262 12.73 -17.08 21.44
N LEU A 263 12.51 -18.06 22.33
CA LEU A 263 11.64 -19.21 22.06
C LEU A 263 10.20 -18.77 21.81
N LEU A 264 9.65 -17.86 22.63
CA LEU A 264 8.31 -17.31 22.40
C LEU A 264 8.19 -16.69 21.01
N VAL A 265 9.09 -15.77 20.65
CA VAL A 265 9.04 -15.04 19.37
C VAL A 265 9.19 -16.01 18.20
N LYS A 266 10.13 -16.95 18.28
CA LYS A 266 10.39 -17.94 17.24
C LYS A 266 9.20 -18.87 17.02
N GLU A 267 8.68 -19.48 18.09
CA GLU A 267 7.59 -20.45 18.00
C GLU A 267 6.29 -19.79 17.55
N LEU A 268 6.00 -18.59 18.05
CA LEU A 268 4.82 -17.83 17.64
C LEU A 268 4.89 -17.45 16.15
N SER A 269 6.03 -16.92 15.70
CA SER A 269 6.26 -16.59 14.28
C SER A 269 6.02 -17.80 13.37
N GLN A 270 6.60 -18.95 13.72
CA GLN A 270 6.42 -20.19 12.97
C GLN A 270 4.94 -20.61 12.89
N LYS A 271 4.21 -20.53 14.01
CA LYS A 271 2.79 -20.87 14.06
C LYS A 271 1.91 -19.91 13.25
N ILE A 272 2.18 -18.60 13.30
CA ILE A 272 1.46 -17.59 12.50
C ILE A 272 1.67 -17.87 11.01
N ARG A 273 2.94 -17.99 10.58
CA ARG A 273 3.29 -18.24 9.17
C ARG A 273 2.67 -19.54 8.64
N ALA A 274 2.61 -20.58 9.47
CA ALA A 274 1.97 -21.85 9.09
C ALA A 274 0.43 -21.79 9.03
N THR A 275 -0.20 -20.86 9.76
CA THR A 275 -1.67 -20.78 9.86
C THR A 275 -2.28 -19.80 8.85
N LYS A 276 -1.72 -18.60 8.75
CA LYS A 276 -2.13 -17.55 7.81
C LYS A 276 -0.88 -16.82 7.31
N PRO A 277 -0.26 -17.25 6.20
CA PRO A 277 1.02 -16.71 5.73
C PRO A 277 1.04 -15.19 5.51
N TRP A 278 -0.11 -14.59 5.16
CA TRP A 278 -0.26 -13.15 4.95
C TRP A 278 -0.26 -12.34 6.25
N VAL A 279 -0.61 -12.94 7.40
CA VAL A 279 -0.63 -12.24 8.69
C VAL A 279 0.79 -11.86 9.08
N LYS A 280 1.00 -10.57 9.31
CA LYS A 280 2.30 -9.98 9.66
C LYS A 280 2.54 -10.13 11.17
N PHE A 281 3.70 -10.61 11.59
CA PHE A 281 4.10 -10.56 13.02
C PHE A 281 5.18 -9.51 13.23
N GLY A 282 4.93 -8.53 14.10
CA GLY A 282 5.96 -7.56 14.43
C GLY A 282 5.92 -7.04 15.86
N ILE A 283 7.02 -6.42 16.26
CA ILE A 283 7.29 -6.05 17.65
C ILE A 283 7.79 -4.62 17.73
N SER A 284 7.28 -3.85 18.68
CA SER A 284 7.71 -2.48 19.01
C SER A 284 8.52 -2.46 20.31
N PRO A 285 9.83 -2.73 20.26
CA PRO A 285 10.67 -2.66 21.45
C PRO A 285 11.05 -1.22 21.80
N SER A 286 11.59 -0.97 22.99
CA SER A 286 12.22 0.31 23.32
C SER A 286 13.35 0.64 22.32
N GLY A 287 13.61 1.92 22.05
CA GLY A 287 14.49 2.33 20.96
C GLY A 287 15.96 1.86 21.01
N VAL A 288 16.50 1.49 22.17
CA VAL A 288 17.92 1.09 22.30
C VAL A 288 18.03 -0.40 22.60
N TRP A 289 18.63 -1.17 21.68
CA TRP A 289 18.93 -2.59 21.89
C TRP A 289 19.97 -2.80 22.99
N GLY A 290 21.13 -2.17 22.87
CA GLY A 290 22.27 -2.26 23.79
C GLY A 290 23.24 -1.11 23.53
N ASN A 291 23.86 -0.57 24.59
CA ASN A 291 24.79 0.55 24.47
C ASN A 291 26.21 0.04 24.18
N LYS A 292 26.91 0.72 23.27
CA LYS A 292 28.34 0.48 23.07
C LYS A 292 29.16 0.81 24.33
N SER A 293 28.73 1.80 25.12
CA SER A 293 29.37 2.15 26.41
C SER A 293 29.32 1.04 27.45
N ASP A 294 28.36 0.11 27.33
CA ASP A 294 28.12 -0.95 28.31
C ASP A 294 28.79 -2.27 27.88
N GLY A 295 29.66 -2.23 26.86
CA GLY A 295 30.41 -3.38 26.37
C GLY A 295 29.77 -4.12 25.18
N HIS A 296 28.60 -3.68 24.70
CA HIS A 296 27.98 -4.25 23.49
C HIS A 296 28.67 -3.70 22.24
N SER A 297 29.67 -4.42 21.71
CA SER A 297 30.47 -3.94 20.57
C SER A 297 29.67 -3.58 19.31
N TYR A 298 28.50 -4.20 19.14
CA TYR A 298 27.57 -3.95 18.05
C TYR A 298 26.40 -3.03 18.44
N GLY A 299 26.43 -2.45 19.64
CA GLY A 299 25.40 -1.55 20.16
C GLY A 299 25.45 -0.18 19.51
N SER A 300 24.37 0.59 19.69
CA SER A 300 24.33 1.98 19.26
C SER A 300 25.28 2.84 20.09
N ASN A 301 25.72 3.98 19.56
CA ASN A 301 26.52 4.96 20.28
C ASN A 301 25.65 5.80 21.24
N THR A 302 25.04 5.10 22.19
CA THR A 302 24.11 5.62 23.19
C THR A 302 24.59 5.26 24.60
N SER A 303 23.95 5.86 25.60
CA SER A 303 24.15 5.57 27.03
C SER A 303 22.80 5.48 27.75
N ALA A 304 21.80 4.88 27.09
CA ALA A 304 20.44 4.75 27.63
C ALA A 304 20.41 3.85 28.87
N SER A 305 19.66 4.24 29.91
CA SER A 305 19.60 3.46 31.16
C SER A 305 18.83 2.15 31.04
N LEU A 306 17.99 2.03 30.01
CA LEU A 306 17.02 0.95 29.86
C LEU A 306 17.13 0.43 28.43
N THR A 307 17.96 -0.59 28.25
CA THR A 307 18.23 -1.24 26.97
C THR A 307 17.43 -2.53 26.85
N ASN A 308 17.06 -2.92 25.62
CA ASN A 308 16.30 -4.15 25.41
C ASN A 308 17.08 -5.39 25.89
N TYR A 309 18.37 -5.46 25.59
CA TYR A 309 19.20 -6.63 25.83
C TYR A 309 19.45 -6.90 27.32
N ASP A 310 19.75 -5.84 28.10
CA ASP A 310 20.15 -5.98 29.50
C ASP A 310 19.00 -5.83 30.51
N LYS A 311 17.94 -5.08 30.16
CA LYS A 311 16.86 -4.75 31.10
C LYS A 311 15.53 -5.42 30.73
N SER A 312 15.20 -5.49 29.45
CA SER A 312 14.01 -6.21 28.99
C SER A 312 14.26 -7.69 28.73
N PHE A 313 15.53 -8.12 28.72
CA PHE A 313 15.97 -9.45 28.31
C PHE A 313 15.37 -9.86 26.95
N ALA A 314 15.39 -8.91 26.02
CA ALA A 314 14.87 -9.01 24.67
C ALA A 314 16.00 -8.75 23.67
N ASP A 315 16.51 -9.81 23.04
CA ASP A 315 17.55 -9.68 22.01
C ASP A 315 16.93 -9.34 20.65
N THR A 316 16.41 -8.12 20.56
CA THR A 316 15.66 -7.61 19.40
C THR A 316 16.49 -7.60 18.11
N LYS A 317 17.80 -7.36 18.22
CA LYS A 317 18.73 -7.47 17.10
C LYS A 317 18.75 -8.90 16.53
N LYS A 318 18.81 -9.92 17.38
CA LYS A 318 18.81 -11.32 16.95
C LYS A 318 17.52 -11.71 16.21
N TRP A 319 16.37 -11.19 16.63
CA TRP A 319 15.10 -11.44 15.94
C TRP A 319 15.09 -10.90 14.51
N VAL A 320 15.71 -9.74 14.28
CA VAL A 320 15.88 -9.18 12.92
C VAL A 320 16.90 -9.99 12.13
N GLN A 321 18.05 -10.32 12.74
CA GLN A 321 19.13 -11.03 12.04
C GLN A 321 18.73 -12.42 11.56
N GLU A 322 17.89 -13.12 12.33
CA GLU A 322 17.30 -14.43 12.02
C GLU A 322 15.93 -14.34 11.31
N GLU A 323 15.44 -13.13 11.01
CA GLU A 323 14.18 -12.90 10.27
C GLU A 323 12.96 -13.58 10.92
N LEU A 324 12.92 -13.58 12.26
CA LEU A 324 11.86 -14.17 13.07
C LEU A 324 10.57 -13.36 13.04
N ILE A 325 10.65 -12.07 12.75
CA ILE A 325 9.52 -11.14 12.69
C ILE A 325 9.47 -10.52 11.29
N ASP A 326 8.28 -10.12 10.86
CA ASP A 326 8.08 -9.52 9.54
C ASP A 326 8.33 -7.99 9.57
N TYR A 327 8.16 -7.37 10.74
CA TYR A 327 8.57 -5.99 10.97
C TYR A 327 9.04 -5.74 12.41
N ILE A 328 9.89 -4.73 12.59
CA ILE A 328 10.27 -4.19 13.89
C ILE A 328 9.94 -2.69 13.94
N ALA A 329 9.44 -2.23 15.09
CA ALA A 329 8.97 -0.86 15.29
C ALA A 329 9.61 -0.19 16.52
N PRO A 330 10.95 -0.01 16.58
CA PRO A 330 11.60 0.59 17.74
C PRO A 330 11.01 1.94 18.16
N GLN A 331 10.75 2.09 19.45
CA GLN A 331 10.22 3.30 20.07
C GLN A 331 11.31 4.35 20.24
N VAL A 332 11.57 5.14 19.20
CA VAL A 332 12.60 6.20 19.20
C VAL A 332 12.03 7.47 19.81
N TYR A 333 11.68 7.40 21.10
CA TYR A 333 10.94 8.45 21.82
C TYR A 333 11.84 9.56 22.38
N PHE A 334 12.82 9.97 21.59
CA PHE A 334 13.87 10.91 21.94
C PHE A 334 13.99 11.98 20.86
N THR A 335 14.54 13.14 21.23
CA THR A 335 14.86 14.20 20.27
C THR A 335 16.22 13.96 19.63
N PHE A 336 16.53 14.65 18.53
CA PHE A 336 17.90 14.71 18.01
C PHE A 336 18.91 15.25 19.05
N ALA A 337 18.43 16.04 20.01
CA ALA A 337 19.23 16.66 21.05
C ALA A 337 19.41 15.81 22.31
N ASN A 338 18.77 14.65 22.40
CA ASN A 338 18.88 13.82 23.59
C ASN A 338 20.32 13.36 23.80
N SER A 339 20.93 13.71 24.92
CA SER A 339 22.36 13.48 25.19
C SER A 339 22.73 12.00 25.40
N ARG A 340 21.74 11.14 25.69
CA ARG A 340 21.96 9.71 25.97
C ARG A 340 21.52 8.82 24.83
N ALA A 341 20.53 9.25 24.07
CA ALA A 341 19.82 8.48 23.06
C ALA A 341 19.38 9.38 21.90
N PRO A 342 20.30 10.03 21.14
CA PRO A 342 19.91 10.91 20.05
C PRO A 342 19.07 10.18 19.01
N TYR A 343 17.97 10.79 18.58
CA TYR A 343 17.05 10.20 17.59
C TYR A 343 17.79 9.66 16.35
N GLY A 344 18.64 10.50 15.75
CA GLY A 344 19.35 10.16 14.51
C GLY A 344 20.31 8.97 14.67
N GLU A 345 20.99 8.85 15.81
CA GLU A 345 21.88 7.71 16.10
C GLU A 345 21.09 6.40 16.16
N ILE A 346 19.97 6.41 16.88
CA ILE A 346 19.13 5.21 17.05
C ILE A 346 18.49 4.80 15.72
N ALA A 347 17.92 5.75 14.99
CA ALA A 347 17.29 5.48 13.72
C ALA A 347 18.28 4.94 12.69
N LEU A 348 19.51 5.51 12.61
CA LEU A 348 20.58 4.98 11.76
C LEU A 348 20.98 3.57 12.15
N TRP A 349 21.17 3.32 13.44
CA TRP A 349 21.56 1.99 13.92
C TRP A 349 20.51 0.93 13.56
N TRP A 350 19.22 1.23 13.72
CA TRP A 350 18.16 0.32 13.30
C TRP A 350 18.08 0.13 11.78
N SER A 351 18.30 1.19 11.01
CA SER A 351 18.42 1.07 9.54
C SER A 351 19.54 0.11 9.16
N ASP A 352 20.70 0.18 9.82
CA ASP A 352 21.82 -0.72 9.57
C ASP A 352 21.51 -2.17 9.99
N VAL A 353 20.78 -2.38 11.09
CA VAL A 353 20.37 -3.71 11.54
C VAL A 353 19.38 -4.38 10.56
N CYS A 354 18.47 -3.61 9.97
CA CYS A 354 17.46 -4.12 9.04
C CYS A 354 17.93 -4.15 7.58
N ARG A 355 19.07 -3.54 7.25
CA ARG A 355 19.58 -3.50 5.88
C ARG A 355 19.79 -4.91 5.32
N GLY A 356 19.16 -5.18 4.18
CA GLY A 356 19.26 -6.47 3.48
C GLY A 356 18.59 -7.63 4.21
N LYS A 357 17.64 -7.35 5.12
CA LYS A 357 16.83 -8.34 5.83
C LYS A 357 15.39 -8.33 5.32
N ASN A 358 14.75 -9.49 5.39
CA ASN A 358 13.31 -9.68 5.17
C ASN A 358 12.50 -9.22 6.41
N VAL A 359 12.80 -8.02 6.90
CA VAL A 359 12.17 -7.42 8.07
C VAL A 359 12.00 -5.92 7.78
N HIS A 360 10.76 -5.44 7.72
CA HIS A 360 10.53 -4.00 7.60
C HIS A 360 10.90 -3.28 8.90
N LEU A 361 11.56 -2.13 8.76
CA LEU A 361 11.76 -1.21 9.87
C LEU A 361 10.70 -0.12 9.83
N TYR A 362 9.92 0.00 10.90
CA TYR A 362 9.07 1.13 11.18
C TYR A 362 9.64 1.91 12.36
N ILE A 363 9.43 3.22 12.43
CA ILE A 363 9.85 3.99 13.61
C ILE A 363 8.63 4.34 14.47
N GLY A 364 8.68 3.95 15.75
CA GLY A 364 7.74 4.43 16.75
C GLY A 364 8.06 5.88 17.13
N GLN A 365 7.10 6.78 16.93
CA GLN A 365 7.25 8.21 17.21
C GLN A 365 6.51 8.64 18.46
N ALA A 366 7.17 9.45 19.29
CA ALA A 366 6.61 9.96 20.54
C ALA A 366 5.71 11.19 20.34
N PHE A 367 4.66 11.06 19.53
CA PHE A 367 3.72 12.15 19.29
C PHE A 367 3.08 12.69 20.59
N TYR A 368 2.90 11.81 21.60
CA TYR A 368 2.40 12.19 22.92
C TYR A 368 3.30 13.16 23.70
N LYS A 369 4.59 13.27 23.35
CA LYS A 369 5.54 14.16 24.03
C LYS A 369 5.45 15.61 23.58
N ILE A 370 4.83 15.85 22.42
CA ILE A 370 4.66 17.19 21.85
C ILE A 370 3.90 18.05 22.87
N ASN A 371 4.54 19.13 23.30
CA ASN A 371 4.10 20.07 24.33
C ASN A 371 3.93 19.52 25.76
N ASP A 372 4.23 18.24 25.99
CA ASP A 372 4.06 17.57 27.30
C ASP A 372 5.37 17.06 27.92
N ASP A 373 6.48 16.99 27.16
CA ASP A 373 7.77 16.47 27.66
C ASP A 373 8.65 17.56 28.32
N SER A 374 9.55 17.14 29.20
CA SER A 374 10.56 18.02 29.82
C SER A 374 11.56 18.59 28.82
N ASP A 375 11.89 17.87 27.75
CA ASP A 375 12.82 18.27 26.70
C ASP A 375 12.28 19.49 25.93
N GLN A 376 13.08 20.56 25.89
CA GLN A 376 12.72 21.82 25.24
C GLN A 376 12.42 21.68 23.74
N TYR A 377 12.99 20.66 23.07
CA TYR A 377 12.77 20.44 21.64
C TYR A 377 11.41 19.81 21.35
N PHE A 378 10.74 19.24 22.35
CA PHE A 378 9.34 18.83 22.24
C PHE A 378 8.35 19.92 22.67
N LYS A 379 8.79 21.15 22.97
CA LYS A 379 7.94 22.22 23.51
C LYS A 379 7.83 23.45 22.62
N GLY A 380 6.65 24.06 22.65
CA GLY A 380 6.40 25.38 22.06
C GLY A 380 6.78 25.44 20.59
N GLU A 381 7.48 26.49 20.20
CA GLU A 381 7.92 26.72 18.82
C GLU A 381 8.90 25.66 18.29
N ASN A 382 9.55 24.88 19.16
CA ASN A 382 10.51 23.84 18.74
C ASN A 382 9.85 22.51 18.41
N ALA A 383 8.65 22.24 18.95
CA ALA A 383 8.03 20.92 18.91
C ALA A 383 7.71 20.46 17.47
N VAL A 384 7.11 21.35 16.68
CA VAL A 384 6.77 21.04 15.27
C VAL A 384 8.04 20.89 14.42
N PRO A 385 9.03 21.81 14.48
CA PRO A 385 10.32 21.60 13.81
C PRO A 385 11.03 20.29 14.16
N GLU A 386 11.02 19.87 15.43
CA GLU A 386 11.59 18.58 15.84
C GLU A 386 10.86 17.40 15.16
N LEU A 387 9.53 17.35 15.24
CA LEU A 387 8.72 16.33 14.59
C LEU A 387 8.97 16.30 13.07
N THR A 388 8.95 17.46 12.43
CA THR A 388 9.19 17.61 10.99
C THR A 388 10.56 17.05 10.59
N ARG A 389 11.62 17.36 11.35
CA ARG A 389 12.96 16.82 11.10
C ARG A 389 12.98 15.29 11.24
N GLN A 390 12.31 14.73 12.24
CA GLN A 390 12.25 13.28 12.45
C GLN A 390 11.50 12.55 11.34
N LEU A 391 10.35 13.07 10.91
CA LEU A 391 9.57 12.46 9.82
C LEU A 391 10.26 12.58 8.45
N LYS A 392 10.91 13.72 8.16
CA LYS A 392 11.75 13.87 6.96
C LYS A 392 12.96 12.94 6.98
N PHE A 393 13.60 12.78 8.14
CA PHE A 393 14.66 11.80 8.33
C PHE A 393 14.21 10.39 7.97
N ASN A 394 13.04 9.98 8.47
CA ASN A 394 12.51 8.65 8.20
C ASN A 394 12.22 8.45 6.71
N ALA A 395 11.57 9.42 6.07
CA ALA A 395 11.15 9.30 4.67
C ALA A 395 12.31 9.20 3.66
N VAL A 396 13.50 9.74 3.96
CA VAL A 396 14.69 9.64 3.07
C VAL A 396 15.44 8.33 3.23
N LYS A 397 15.22 7.59 4.33
CA LYS A 397 15.93 6.34 4.59
C LYS A 397 15.20 5.17 3.96
N PRO A 398 15.76 4.51 2.92
CA PRO A 398 15.07 3.42 2.23
C PRO A 398 14.82 2.21 3.14
N GLU A 399 15.63 2.03 4.19
CA GLU A 399 15.38 0.98 5.18
C GLU A 399 14.19 1.31 6.10
N ILE A 400 13.85 2.59 6.31
CA ILE A 400 12.70 2.99 7.13
C ILE A 400 11.45 3.02 6.26
N MET A 401 10.69 1.93 6.31
CA MET A 401 9.53 1.69 5.47
C MET A 401 8.21 2.15 6.10
N GLY A 402 8.27 2.77 7.27
CA GLY A 402 7.07 3.18 7.97
C GLY A 402 7.31 3.98 9.24
N THR A 403 6.23 4.54 9.76
CA THR A 403 6.20 5.27 11.03
C THR A 403 4.89 4.99 11.74
N VAL A 404 4.95 4.76 13.05
CA VAL A 404 3.79 4.53 13.90
C VAL A 404 3.76 5.59 15.01
N LEU A 405 2.68 6.35 15.11
CA LEU A 405 2.56 7.43 16.08
C LEU A 405 2.00 6.90 17.41
N PHE A 406 2.72 7.14 18.51
CA PHE A 406 2.20 6.91 19.86
C PHE A 406 1.70 8.24 20.43
N ARG A 407 0.39 8.43 20.60
CA ARG A 407 -0.75 7.51 20.37
C ARG A 407 -1.99 8.30 19.91
N PHE A 408 -3.05 7.60 19.49
CA PHE A 408 -4.21 8.20 18.80
C PHE A 408 -4.83 9.43 19.48
N ALA A 409 -5.09 9.40 20.78
CA ALA A 409 -5.79 10.47 21.50
C ALA A 409 -5.12 11.85 21.35
N ASN A 410 -3.82 11.88 21.06
CA ASN A 410 -3.08 13.11 20.83
C ASN A 410 -3.50 13.86 19.55
N PHE A 411 -4.20 13.21 18.62
CA PHE A 411 -4.82 13.90 17.47
C PHE A 411 -6.01 14.78 17.88
N LYS A 412 -6.66 14.47 19.01
CA LYS A 412 -7.80 15.22 19.57
C LYS A 412 -7.36 16.28 20.57
N ASP A 413 -6.08 16.32 20.95
CA ASP A 413 -5.55 17.25 21.95
C ASP A 413 -5.39 18.67 21.37
N SER A 414 -6.01 19.66 22.00
CA SER A 414 -5.97 21.06 21.55
C SER A 414 -4.56 21.66 21.56
N GLY A 415 -3.70 21.24 22.49
CA GLY A 415 -2.31 21.68 22.59
C GLY A 415 -1.40 21.10 21.50
N LYS A 416 -1.88 20.12 20.73
CA LYS A 416 -1.08 19.41 19.70
C LYS A 416 -1.55 19.68 18.27
N GLN A 417 -2.58 20.51 18.08
CA GLN A 417 -3.20 20.74 16.75
C GLN A 417 -2.23 21.31 15.71
N GLN A 418 -1.23 22.10 16.11
CA GLN A 418 -0.19 22.55 15.17
C GLN A 418 0.63 21.39 14.60
N ALA A 419 0.99 20.40 15.43
CA ALA A 419 1.69 19.20 14.98
C ALA A 419 0.77 18.29 14.16
N VAL A 420 -0.50 18.14 14.54
CA VAL A 420 -1.51 17.39 13.76
C VAL A 420 -1.64 18.00 12.36
N ASN A 421 -1.76 19.33 12.26
CA ASN A 421 -1.85 20.04 11.00
C ASN A 421 -0.56 19.92 10.16
N ALA A 422 0.63 19.97 10.79
CA ALA A 422 1.89 19.76 10.10
C ALA A 422 1.99 18.34 9.50
N VAL A 423 1.56 17.33 10.26
CA VAL A 423 1.49 15.95 9.76
C VAL A 423 0.51 15.84 8.60
N LYS A 424 -0.72 16.33 8.77
CA LYS A 424 -1.79 16.20 7.77
C LYS A 424 -1.51 16.98 6.48
N ASN A 425 -1.10 18.24 6.59
CA ASN A 425 -1.11 19.18 5.47
C ASN A 425 0.25 19.31 4.77
N ASP A 426 1.35 18.89 5.41
CA ASP A 426 2.70 18.91 4.83
C ASP A 426 3.24 17.48 4.73
N LEU A 427 3.55 16.87 5.88
CA LEU A 427 4.38 15.66 5.92
C LEU A 427 3.72 14.44 5.28
N TRP A 428 2.42 14.26 5.49
CA TRP A 428 1.59 13.17 4.97
C TRP A 428 0.41 13.70 4.13
N SER A 429 0.64 14.80 3.41
CA SER A 429 -0.36 15.45 2.55
C SER A 429 -0.88 14.55 1.44
N GLN A 430 -0.03 13.66 0.92
CA GLN A 430 -0.40 12.66 -0.09
C GLN A 430 -0.69 11.31 0.56
N LYS A 431 -1.62 10.52 0.01
CA LYS A 431 -1.84 9.13 0.44
C LYS A 431 -0.60 8.27 0.14
N ALA A 432 -0.47 7.16 0.86
CA ALA A 432 0.59 6.18 0.63
C ALA A 432 0.05 4.76 0.72
N LEU A 433 0.56 3.89 -0.14
CA LEU A 433 0.34 2.44 -0.03
C LEU A 433 1.26 1.84 1.02
N ILE A 434 0.91 0.67 1.52
CA ILE A 434 1.79 -0.08 2.42
C ILE A 434 2.88 -0.75 1.57
N PRO A 435 4.16 -0.76 2.02
CA PRO A 435 5.23 -1.49 1.32
C PRO A 435 4.95 -2.99 1.25
N PRO A 436 5.19 -3.65 0.11
CA PRO A 436 4.98 -5.08 -0.02
C PRO A 436 6.04 -5.87 0.75
N MET A 437 5.70 -7.08 1.18
CA MET A 437 6.63 -8.02 1.82
C MET A 437 6.83 -9.23 0.90
N PRO A 438 7.64 -9.13 -0.17
CA PRO A 438 7.71 -10.16 -1.23
C PRO A 438 8.13 -11.54 -0.71
N TRP A 439 8.85 -11.62 0.41
CA TRP A 439 9.23 -12.89 1.04
C TRP A 439 8.08 -13.62 1.74
N LYS A 440 6.93 -12.97 1.97
CA LYS A 440 5.72 -13.60 2.53
C LYS A 440 4.84 -14.24 1.44
N GLY A 441 5.22 -14.13 0.16
CA GLY A 441 4.45 -14.62 -0.98
C GLY A 441 3.44 -13.59 -1.47
N GLY A 442 2.32 -14.07 -2.01
CA GLY A 442 1.39 -13.25 -2.79
C GLY A 442 1.94 -12.95 -4.18
N ASN A 443 1.05 -12.51 -5.07
CA ASN A 443 1.39 -12.02 -6.39
C ASN A 443 0.55 -10.79 -6.67
N ALA A 444 1.04 -9.91 -7.53
CA ALA A 444 0.19 -8.84 -8.05
C ALA A 444 -1.06 -9.49 -8.69
N PRO A 445 -2.28 -9.07 -8.31
CA PRO A 445 -3.48 -9.57 -8.95
C PRO A 445 -3.50 -9.25 -10.45
N ASP A 446 -4.42 -9.84 -11.20
CA ASP A 446 -4.71 -9.35 -12.55
C ASP A 446 -5.22 -7.90 -12.52
N ALA A 447 -4.94 -7.16 -13.60
CA ALA A 447 -5.42 -5.79 -13.75
C ALA A 447 -6.97 -5.75 -13.73
N PRO A 448 -7.57 -4.71 -13.13
CA PRO A 448 -9.01 -4.47 -13.28
C PRO A 448 -9.41 -4.37 -14.75
N ILE A 449 -10.69 -4.64 -15.04
CA ILE A 449 -11.23 -4.59 -16.41
C ILE A 449 -12.52 -3.75 -16.47
N LEU A 450 -12.95 -3.45 -17.70
CA LEU A 450 -14.25 -2.84 -18.00
C LEU A 450 -14.50 -1.52 -17.26
N GLY A 451 -13.49 -0.66 -17.26
CA GLY A 451 -13.52 0.63 -16.58
C GLY A 451 -14.45 1.61 -17.28
N ARG A 452 -15.28 2.32 -16.51
CA ARG A 452 -16.19 3.38 -16.99
C ARG A 452 -16.00 4.67 -16.21
N LEU A 453 -16.09 5.78 -16.93
CA LEU A 453 -16.16 7.12 -16.37
C LEU A 453 -17.53 7.74 -16.65
N GLU A 454 -18.20 8.24 -15.61
CA GLU A 454 -19.49 8.93 -15.72
C GLU A 454 -19.45 10.28 -15.01
N SER A 455 -19.86 11.34 -15.70
CA SER A 455 -19.98 12.68 -15.11
C SER A 455 -21.19 12.73 -14.17
N LEU A 456 -20.99 13.22 -12.95
CA LEU A 456 -22.04 13.52 -11.98
C LEU A 456 -22.19 15.05 -11.81
N PRO A 457 -23.30 15.54 -11.23
CA PRO A 457 -23.48 16.98 -11.00
C PRO A 457 -22.39 17.62 -10.10
N ASP A 458 -21.80 16.85 -9.19
CA ASP A 458 -20.85 17.30 -8.17
C ASP A 458 -19.53 16.53 -8.18
N GLY A 459 -19.26 15.73 -9.23
CA GLY A 459 -18.06 14.91 -9.30
C GLY A 459 -17.98 14.04 -10.55
N VAL A 460 -17.07 13.08 -10.51
CA VAL A 460 -16.93 12.05 -11.54
C VAL A 460 -16.95 10.67 -10.89
N GLU A 461 -17.85 9.79 -11.34
CA GLU A 461 -17.86 8.38 -10.93
C GLU A 461 -16.92 7.56 -11.80
N ILE A 462 -16.04 6.81 -11.15
CA ILE A 462 -15.20 5.77 -11.76
C ILE A 462 -15.77 4.42 -11.33
N SER A 463 -16.03 3.55 -12.29
CA SER A 463 -16.42 2.16 -12.02
C SER A 463 -15.56 1.16 -12.79
N TRP A 464 -15.38 -0.03 -12.24
CA TRP A 464 -14.58 -1.10 -12.83
C TRP A 464 -15.03 -2.47 -12.32
N MET A 465 -14.58 -3.53 -12.99
CA MET A 465 -14.74 -4.89 -12.54
C MET A 465 -13.41 -5.47 -12.08
N ASP A 466 -13.47 -6.20 -10.97
CA ASP A 466 -12.37 -7.05 -10.52
C ASP A 466 -12.19 -8.23 -11.48
N ASN A 467 -10.95 -8.61 -11.72
CA ASN A 467 -10.60 -9.74 -12.59
C ASN A 467 -9.84 -10.84 -11.85
N ASP A 468 -9.64 -10.71 -10.54
CA ASP A 468 -8.82 -11.63 -9.75
C ASP A 468 -9.43 -11.94 -8.36
N PRO A 469 -9.60 -13.21 -7.98
CA PRO A 469 -10.12 -13.57 -6.66
C PRO A 469 -9.24 -13.06 -5.50
N ASP A 470 -7.93 -12.95 -5.68
CA ASP A 470 -6.95 -12.57 -4.64
C ASP A 470 -6.86 -11.06 -4.42
N THR A 471 -7.56 -10.25 -5.23
CA THR A 471 -7.69 -8.80 -4.99
C THR A 471 -8.30 -8.52 -3.62
N ALA A 472 -7.60 -7.73 -2.80
CA ALA A 472 -8.08 -7.24 -1.51
C ALA A 472 -8.64 -5.82 -1.59
N TYR A 473 -8.02 -4.95 -2.39
CA TYR A 473 -8.43 -3.55 -2.56
C TYR A 473 -7.88 -2.96 -3.85
N PHE A 474 -8.29 -1.74 -4.17
CA PHE A 474 -7.85 -1.00 -5.35
C PHE A 474 -7.17 0.31 -4.97
N ALA A 475 -6.21 0.76 -5.78
CA ALA A 475 -5.65 2.10 -5.71
C ALA A 475 -6.09 2.90 -6.94
N ILE A 476 -6.45 4.17 -6.73
CA ILE A 476 -7.01 5.04 -7.76
C ILE A 476 -6.09 6.24 -7.93
N TYR A 477 -5.54 6.36 -9.14
CA TYR A 477 -4.67 7.45 -9.55
C TYR A 477 -5.42 8.39 -10.49
N ARG A 478 -5.25 9.70 -10.33
CA ARG A 478 -5.82 10.72 -11.21
C ARG A 478 -4.72 11.49 -11.92
N PHE A 479 -4.85 11.59 -13.23
CA PHE A 479 -3.95 12.33 -14.12
C PHE A 479 -4.74 13.38 -14.90
N ASN A 480 -4.07 14.47 -15.26
CA ASN A 480 -4.68 15.45 -16.18
C ASN A 480 -4.72 14.87 -17.59
N ALA A 481 -5.69 15.27 -18.41
CA ALA A 481 -5.73 14.90 -19.82
C ALA A 481 -4.41 15.24 -20.52
N GLY A 482 -3.84 14.28 -21.26
CA GLY A 482 -2.55 14.41 -21.94
C GLY A 482 -1.31 14.24 -21.04
N GLU A 483 -1.46 14.14 -19.72
CA GLU A 483 -0.36 13.80 -18.82
C GLU A 483 0.11 12.36 -19.05
N LYS A 484 1.42 12.11 -18.97
CA LYS A 484 1.96 10.76 -19.08
C LYS A 484 1.64 9.95 -17.82
N MET A 485 1.13 8.73 -18.01
CA MET A 485 0.89 7.80 -16.93
C MET A 485 2.19 7.39 -16.24
N ASP A 486 2.25 7.56 -14.92
CA ASP A 486 3.25 6.98 -14.04
C ASP A 486 2.59 6.57 -12.72
N ILE A 487 2.46 5.25 -12.54
CA ILE A 487 1.98 4.63 -11.31
C ILE A 487 3.09 3.87 -10.59
N THR A 488 4.36 4.05 -10.96
CA THR A 488 5.46 3.19 -10.48
C THR A 488 6.48 3.95 -9.63
N SER A 489 6.73 5.22 -9.95
CA SER A 489 7.67 6.04 -9.19
C SER A 489 7.06 6.54 -7.88
N ASP A 490 7.91 7.03 -6.97
CA ASP A 490 7.44 7.70 -5.76
C ASP A 490 6.59 8.93 -6.06
N SER A 491 6.87 9.64 -7.16
CA SER A 491 6.07 10.80 -7.59
C SER A 491 4.62 10.45 -7.91
N SER A 492 4.30 9.17 -8.17
CA SER A 492 2.92 8.74 -8.39
C SER A 492 2.05 8.90 -7.13
N ALA A 493 2.63 9.09 -5.95
CA ALA A 493 1.88 9.38 -4.73
C ALA A 493 1.03 10.66 -4.84
N TYR A 494 1.49 11.66 -5.62
CA TYR A 494 0.70 12.87 -5.92
C TYR A 494 -0.56 12.59 -6.73
N LYS A 495 -0.59 11.46 -7.43
CA LYS A 495 -1.70 11.04 -8.27
C LYS A 495 -2.64 10.11 -7.52
N LEU A 496 -2.19 9.47 -6.43
CA LEU A 496 -2.99 8.56 -5.61
C LEU A 496 -4.05 9.33 -4.80
N ILE A 497 -5.28 9.32 -5.28
CA ILE A 497 -6.39 10.05 -4.65
C ILE A 497 -7.20 9.18 -3.68
N ALA A 498 -7.21 7.86 -3.86
CA ALA A 498 -7.98 6.96 -3.03
C ALA A 498 -7.45 5.53 -3.02
N THR A 499 -7.82 4.80 -1.96
CA THR A 499 -7.75 3.34 -1.91
C THR A 499 -9.12 2.82 -1.50
N VAL A 500 -9.64 1.81 -2.21
CA VAL A 500 -11.01 1.32 -2.02
C VAL A 500 -10.98 -0.17 -1.75
N ARG A 501 -11.52 -0.60 -0.61
CA ARG A 501 -11.64 -2.02 -0.27
C ARG A 501 -12.54 -2.72 -1.30
N LYS A 502 -12.17 -3.93 -1.73
CA LYS A 502 -13.00 -4.72 -2.63
C LYS A 502 -14.37 -4.97 -1.99
N ASN A 503 -15.43 -4.69 -2.73
CA ASN A 503 -16.79 -5.08 -2.37
C ASN A 503 -17.15 -6.44 -3.00
N SER A 504 -18.14 -7.12 -2.42
CA SER A 504 -18.61 -8.43 -2.90
C SER A 504 -19.57 -8.38 -4.08
N ASN A 505 -20.01 -7.20 -4.52
CA ASN A 505 -21.16 -7.02 -5.42
C ASN A 505 -20.77 -6.94 -6.91
N GLY A 506 -19.57 -7.42 -7.25
CA GLY A 506 -19.04 -7.43 -8.62
C GLY A 506 -18.45 -6.08 -9.03
N VAL A 507 -19.31 -5.09 -9.28
CA VAL A 507 -18.87 -3.76 -9.75
C VAL A 507 -18.33 -2.91 -8.60
N GLN A 508 -17.12 -2.42 -8.80
CA GLN A 508 -16.42 -1.53 -7.89
C GLN A 508 -16.64 -0.08 -8.35
N LYS A 509 -16.72 0.86 -7.39
CA LYS A 509 -17.03 2.26 -7.67
C LYS A 509 -16.28 3.20 -6.74
N PHE A 510 -15.97 4.39 -7.25
CA PHE A 510 -15.46 5.52 -6.49
C PHE A 510 -15.94 6.83 -7.12
N VAL A 511 -16.25 7.83 -6.31
CA VAL A 511 -16.62 9.17 -6.79
C VAL A 511 -15.53 10.16 -6.42
N ASP A 512 -14.95 10.81 -7.43
CA ASP A 512 -14.04 11.93 -7.24
C ASP A 512 -14.82 13.25 -7.25
N TYR A 513 -15.02 13.83 -6.07
CA TYR A 513 -15.65 15.14 -5.89
C TYR A 513 -14.69 16.32 -6.15
N GLY A 514 -13.42 16.05 -6.46
CA GLY A 514 -12.39 17.06 -6.73
C GLY A 514 -12.34 17.53 -8.19
N VAL A 515 -13.15 16.96 -9.08
CA VAL A 515 -13.20 17.26 -10.52
C VAL A 515 -14.65 17.39 -10.96
N LEU A 516 -14.97 18.43 -11.73
CA LEU A 516 -16.30 18.63 -12.32
C LEU A 516 -16.33 18.35 -13.82
N ASP A 517 -15.18 18.43 -14.50
CA ASP A 517 -15.04 18.18 -15.92
C ASP A 517 -14.30 16.86 -16.14
N ALA A 518 -15.05 15.80 -16.49
CA ALA A 518 -14.50 14.47 -16.72
C ALA A 518 -13.52 14.41 -17.90
N ASP A 519 -13.64 15.31 -18.89
CA ASP A 519 -12.73 15.37 -20.05
C ASP A 519 -11.37 15.97 -19.69
N SER A 520 -11.26 16.68 -18.56
CA SER A 520 -10.02 17.28 -18.08
C SER A 520 -9.05 16.29 -17.44
N VAL A 521 -9.49 15.05 -17.20
CA VAL A 521 -8.75 14.03 -16.46
C VAL A 521 -8.88 12.64 -17.06
N TYR A 522 -7.98 11.74 -16.67
CA TYR A 522 -8.20 10.31 -16.76
C TYR A 522 -7.72 9.64 -15.47
N TYR A 523 -8.22 8.44 -15.23
CA TYR A 523 -7.91 7.67 -14.03
C TYR A 523 -7.15 6.41 -14.39
N VAL A 524 -6.34 5.93 -13.44
CA VAL A 524 -5.74 4.60 -13.49
C VAL A 524 -6.13 3.87 -12.23
N VAL A 525 -6.71 2.68 -12.39
CA VAL A 525 -7.10 1.81 -11.27
C VAL A 525 -6.20 0.58 -11.28
N THR A 526 -5.58 0.29 -10.15
CA THR A 526 -4.79 -0.94 -9.93
C THR A 526 -5.45 -1.79 -8.85
N ALA A 527 -5.33 -3.11 -8.96
CA ALA A 527 -5.72 -4.07 -7.93
C ALA A 527 -4.52 -4.40 -7.03
N LEU A 528 -4.79 -4.65 -5.74
CA LEU A 528 -3.77 -5.01 -4.76
C LEU A 528 -4.21 -6.21 -3.93
N ASP A 529 -3.30 -7.15 -3.72
CA ASP A 529 -3.51 -8.30 -2.82
C ASP A 529 -3.35 -7.90 -1.33
N ARG A 530 -3.55 -8.85 -0.42
CA ARG A 530 -3.37 -8.62 1.03
C ARG A 530 -1.94 -8.29 1.45
N LEU A 531 -0.95 -8.57 0.61
CA LEU A 531 0.45 -8.24 0.85
C LEU A 531 0.90 -6.99 0.07
N HIS A 532 -0.05 -6.26 -0.52
CA HIS A 532 0.11 -5.01 -1.24
C HIS A 532 0.94 -5.11 -2.54
N ASN A 533 1.05 -6.30 -3.11
CA ASN A 533 1.50 -6.48 -4.48
C ASN A 533 0.47 -5.82 -5.40
N GLU A 534 0.91 -5.00 -6.34
CA GLU A 534 0.06 -4.12 -7.14
C GLU A 534 0.10 -4.51 -8.60
N SER A 535 -1.08 -4.62 -9.21
CA SER A 535 -1.25 -5.00 -10.60
C SER A 535 -0.91 -3.88 -11.59
N GLU A 536 -0.87 -4.23 -12.88
CA GLU A 536 -0.88 -3.24 -13.95
C GLU A 536 -2.14 -2.37 -13.89
N GLY A 537 -2.03 -1.14 -14.38
CA GLY A 537 -3.11 -0.15 -14.31
C GLY A 537 -4.14 -0.28 -15.42
N LEU A 538 -5.42 -0.23 -15.06
CA LEU A 538 -6.54 0.01 -15.98
C LEU A 538 -6.73 1.52 -16.16
N ALA A 539 -6.42 2.05 -17.34
CA ALA A 539 -6.67 3.45 -17.68
C ALA A 539 -8.13 3.68 -18.11
N ILE A 540 -8.79 4.68 -17.51
CA ILE A 540 -10.21 5.00 -17.67
C ILE A 540 -10.37 6.48 -17.99
N SER A 541 -11.07 6.78 -19.08
CA SER A 541 -11.36 8.15 -19.55
C SER A 541 -12.74 8.22 -20.20
N THR A 542 -13.19 9.41 -20.56
CA THR A 542 -14.42 9.62 -21.36
C THR A 542 -14.31 9.07 -22.79
N ASN A 543 -13.11 8.92 -23.35
CA ASN A 543 -12.86 8.31 -24.67
C ASN A 543 -13.01 6.78 -24.64
N GLN A 544 -14.24 6.29 -24.51
CA GLN A 544 -14.60 4.88 -24.43
C GLN A 544 -15.82 4.57 -25.30
N SER A 545 -15.91 3.34 -25.81
CA SER A 545 -17.05 2.91 -26.61
C SER A 545 -18.34 2.85 -25.78
N GLU A 546 -19.43 3.33 -26.37
CA GLU A 546 -20.78 3.24 -25.79
C GLU A 546 -21.28 1.79 -25.74
N TYR A 547 -20.85 0.96 -26.70
CA TYR A 547 -21.38 -0.38 -26.91
C TYR A 547 -20.48 -1.49 -26.37
N PHE A 548 -19.17 -1.25 -26.26
CA PHE A 548 -18.18 -2.27 -25.93
C PHE A 548 -17.30 -1.87 -24.74
N PRO A 549 -17.43 -2.54 -23.58
CA PRO A 549 -16.75 -2.13 -22.36
C PRO A 549 -15.23 -2.42 -22.35
N ASP A 550 -14.72 -3.18 -23.32
CA ASP A 550 -13.29 -3.45 -23.52
C ASP A 550 -12.59 -2.49 -24.50
N VAL A 551 -13.32 -1.51 -25.05
CA VAL A 551 -12.78 -0.48 -25.97
C VAL A 551 -12.73 0.86 -25.25
N GLY A 552 -11.68 1.05 -24.44
CA GLY A 552 -11.42 2.29 -23.69
C GLY A 552 -10.17 3.04 -24.18
N MET A 553 -9.50 3.74 -23.27
CA MET A 553 -8.38 4.65 -23.57
C MET A 553 -7.26 4.03 -24.43
N LYS A 554 -6.93 2.75 -24.22
CA LYS A 554 -5.94 1.99 -25.01
C LYS A 554 -6.28 1.91 -26.50
N TYR A 555 -7.58 1.90 -26.82
CA TYR A 555 -8.11 1.81 -28.18
C TYR A 555 -8.96 3.03 -28.54
N SER A 556 -8.74 4.17 -27.88
CA SER A 556 -9.48 5.42 -28.09
C SER A 556 -9.47 5.85 -29.57
N TRP A 557 -8.36 5.61 -30.26
CA TRP A 557 -8.20 5.86 -31.70
C TRP A 557 -9.13 5.04 -32.61
N ALA A 558 -9.78 3.99 -32.09
CA ALA A 558 -10.72 3.13 -32.80
C ALA A 558 -12.17 3.26 -32.33
N VAL A 559 -12.45 4.00 -31.25
CA VAL A 559 -13.78 4.08 -30.61
C VAL A 559 -14.85 4.52 -31.61
N ASP A 560 -14.69 5.69 -32.25
CA ASP A 560 -15.66 6.22 -33.21
C ASP A 560 -15.91 5.25 -34.38
N ALA A 561 -14.85 4.58 -34.84
CA ALA A 561 -14.96 3.62 -35.94
C ALA A 561 -15.74 2.37 -35.52
N ILE A 562 -15.46 1.84 -34.33
CA ILE A 562 -16.11 0.63 -33.81
C ILE A 562 -17.60 0.93 -33.54
N ASP A 563 -17.91 2.04 -32.90
CA ASP A 563 -19.28 2.43 -32.54
C ASP A 563 -20.12 2.69 -33.78
N MET A 564 -19.58 3.44 -34.74
CA MET A 564 -20.24 3.65 -36.04
C MET A 564 -20.54 2.33 -36.77
N LEU A 565 -19.60 1.38 -36.75
CA LEU A 565 -19.80 0.09 -37.41
C LEU A 565 -20.80 -0.80 -36.67
N TYR A 566 -20.91 -0.66 -35.34
CA TYR A 566 -21.93 -1.35 -34.56
C TYR A 566 -23.32 -0.82 -34.88
N GLU A 567 -23.49 0.51 -34.91
CA GLU A 567 -24.76 1.17 -35.28
C GLU A 567 -25.22 0.80 -36.69
N LYS A 568 -24.28 0.61 -37.62
CA LYS A 568 -24.54 0.14 -38.98
C LYS A 568 -24.75 -1.37 -39.10
N GLY A 569 -24.65 -2.13 -38.00
CA GLY A 569 -24.81 -3.59 -37.99
C GLY A 569 -23.68 -4.37 -38.69
N VAL A 570 -22.54 -3.72 -38.93
CA VAL A 570 -21.37 -4.31 -39.60
C VAL A 570 -20.58 -5.19 -38.62
N VAL A 571 -20.37 -4.69 -37.40
CA VAL A 571 -19.70 -5.44 -36.33
C VAL A 571 -20.67 -5.77 -35.20
N LYS A 572 -20.32 -6.81 -34.44
CA LYS A 572 -20.97 -7.19 -33.19
C LYS A 572 -19.93 -7.67 -32.20
N GLY A 573 -20.29 -7.63 -30.92
CA GLY A 573 -19.50 -8.26 -29.86
C GLY A 573 -19.61 -9.78 -29.88
N ASP A 574 -18.82 -10.42 -29.04
CA ASP A 574 -18.98 -11.84 -28.72
C ASP A 574 -20.22 -12.09 -27.83
N GLU A 575 -20.40 -13.34 -27.38
CA GLU A 575 -21.53 -13.73 -26.52
C GLU A 575 -21.51 -13.02 -25.15
N SER A 576 -20.36 -12.48 -24.73
CA SER A 576 -20.19 -11.70 -23.51
C SER A 576 -20.33 -10.18 -23.74
N GLY A 577 -20.63 -9.76 -24.97
CA GLY A 577 -20.74 -8.35 -25.34
C GLY A 577 -19.40 -7.64 -25.54
N MET A 578 -18.28 -8.36 -25.66
CA MET A 578 -16.94 -7.76 -25.84
C MET A 578 -16.59 -7.59 -27.31
N PHE A 579 -15.89 -6.51 -27.66
CA PHE A 579 -15.42 -6.31 -29.03
C PHE A 579 -14.14 -7.09 -29.34
N ASN A 580 -13.27 -7.33 -28.36
CA ASN A 580 -11.95 -7.94 -28.48
C ASN A 580 -11.01 -7.21 -29.47
N PRO A 581 -10.73 -5.91 -29.28
CA PRO A 581 -10.04 -5.05 -30.25
C PRO A 581 -8.64 -5.53 -30.67
N GLY A 582 -7.90 -6.17 -29.76
CA GLY A 582 -6.54 -6.66 -30.01
C GLY A 582 -6.43 -8.04 -30.65
N VAL A 583 -7.56 -8.75 -30.86
CA VAL A 583 -7.54 -10.09 -31.47
C VAL A 583 -7.30 -9.95 -32.98
N ASN A 584 -6.40 -10.78 -33.51
CA ASN A 584 -6.17 -10.88 -34.95
C ASN A 584 -7.42 -11.40 -35.66
N THR A 585 -7.79 -10.76 -36.77
CA THR A 585 -9.05 -11.06 -37.44
C THR A 585 -8.89 -12.17 -38.46
N LYS A 586 -9.79 -13.15 -38.42
CA LYS A 586 -9.86 -14.20 -39.44
C LYS A 586 -10.25 -13.62 -40.80
N ARG A 587 -9.73 -14.24 -41.85
CA ARG A 587 -10.01 -13.83 -43.24
C ARG A 587 -11.52 -13.86 -43.54
N ALA A 588 -12.24 -14.86 -43.03
CA ALA A 588 -13.69 -14.94 -43.17
C ALA A 588 -14.44 -13.80 -42.47
N ASP A 589 -14.06 -13.47 -41.23
CA ASP A 589 -14.68 -12.39 -40.47
C ASP A 589 -14.51 -11.04 -41.18
N PHE A 590 -13.31 -10.79 -41.71
CA PHE A 590 -13.05 -9.59 -42.49
C PHE A 590 -13.91 -9.52 -43.76
N THR A 591 -14.06 -10.64 -44.49
CA THR A 591 -14.93 -10.70 -45.67
C THR A 591 -16.40 -10.43 -45.32
N ILE A 592 -16.91 -10.97 -44.20
CA ILE A 592 -18.26 -10.63 -43.71
C ILE A 592 -18.39 -9.13 -43.48
N MET A 593 -17.42 -8.51 -42.80
CA MET A 593 -17.46 -7.08 -42.49
C MET A 593 -17.52 -6.24 -43.76
N ILE A 594 -16.68 -6.52 -44.77
CA ILE A 594 -16.66 -5.76 -46.02
C ILE A 594 -17.95 -5.93 -46.84
N VAL A 595 -18.46 -7.15 -46.97
CA VAL A 595 -19.71 -7.43 -47.70
C VAL A 595 -20.89 -6.71 -47.04
N LYS A 596 -20.96 -6.73 -45.70
CA LYS A 596 -22.00 -6.01 -44.94
C LYS A 596 -21.85 -4.50 -45.06
N ALA A 597 -20.65 -3.98 -44.84
CA ALA A 597 -20.37 -2.54 -44.84
C ALA A 597 -20.78 -1.90 -46.18
N LEU A 598 -20.44 -2.54 -47.29
CA LEU A 598 -20.73 -2.05 -48.64
C LEU A 598 -22.08 -2.56 -49.20
N ALA A 599 -22.88 -3.26 -48.38
CA ALA A 599 -24.18 -3.84 -48.74
C ALA A 599 -24.15 -4.65 -50.06
N LEU A 600 -23.07 -5.39 -50.30
CA LEU A 600 -22.82 -6.11 -51.55
C LEU A 600 -23.73 -7.33 -51.69
N LYS A 601 -24.18 -7.59 -52.93
CA LYS A 601 -25.05 -8.71 -53.27
C LYS A 601 -24.64 -9.29 -54.61
N ALA A 602 -24.65 -10.61 -54.72
CA ALA A 602 -24.46 -11.36 -55.96
C ALA A 602 -25.03 -12.77 -55.81
N ASP A 603 -25.60 -13.30 -56.87
CA ASP A 603 -25.97 -14.72 -56.93
C ASP A 603 -24.72 -15.58 -57.20
N PHE A 604 -24.65 -16.75 -56.56
CA PHE A 604 -23.57 -17.70 -56.77
C PHE A 604 -24.07 -19.14 -56.63
N GLU A 605 -23.52 -20.06 -57.44
CA GLU A 605 -23.92 -21.48 -57.43
C GLU A 605 -22.96 -22.34 -56.59
N ASP A 606 -21.69 -21.94 -56.47
CA ASP A 606 -20.63 -22.68 -55.80
C ASP A 606 -19.71 -21.78 -54.95
N ASN A 607 -19.03 -22.38 -53.96
CA ASN A 607 -18.08 -21.68 -53.08
C ASN A 607 -16.71 -22.39 -53.10
N PHE A 608 -15.72 -21.82 -52.41
CA PHE A 608 -14.40 -22.47 -52.25
C PHE A 608 -14.53 -23.82 -51.54
N ALA A 609 -13.61 -24.74 -51.83
CA ALA A 609 -13.72 -26.13 -51.39
C ALA A 609 -13.74 -26.31 -49.86
N ASP A 610 -13.16 -25.36 -49.13
CA ASP A 610 -13.05 -25.33 -47.67
C ASP A 610 -14.13 -24.46 -46.98
N VAL A 611 -15.08 -23.92 -47.75
CA VAL A 611 -16.19 -23.09 -47.23
C VAL A 611 -17.46 -23.93 -47.15
N ARG A 612 -17.78 -24.44 -45.95
CA ARG A 612 -18.93 -25.31 -45.71
C ARG A 612 -20.25 -24.54 -45.77
N LYS A 613 -21.32 -25.17 -46.28
CA LYS A 613 -22.66 -24.57 -46.43
C LYS A 613 -23.31 -24.12 -45.11
N ASP A 614 -22.95 -24.76 -44.01
CA ASP A 614 -23.43 -24.46 -42.66
C ASP A 614 -22.56 -23.40 -41.94
N ALA A 615 -21.49 -22.92 -42.55
CA ALA A 615 -20.62 -21.92 -41.94
C ALA A 615 -21.29 -20.53 -41.90
N TYR A 616 -21.12 -19.81 -40.79
CA TYR A 616 -21.70 -18.46 -40.62
C TYR A 616 -21.19 -17.43 -41.64
N TYR A 617 -20.05 -17.69 -42.29
CA TYR A 617 -19.46 -16.86 -43.35
C TYR A 617 -19.79 -17.32 -44.77
N TYR A 618 -20.53 -18.42 -44.95
CA TYR A 618 -20.76 -19.04 -46.26
C TYR A 618 -21.28 -18.03 -47.29
N GLU A 619 -22.34 -17.30 -46.93
CA GLU A 619 -22.99 -16.34 -47.83
C GLU A 619 -22.04 -15.19 -48.21
N ALA A 620 -21.39 -14.58 -47.22
CA ALA A 620 -20.51 -13.44 -47.47
C ALA A 620 -19.31 -13.84 -48.35
N VAL A 621 -18.70 -15.01 -48.12
CA VAL A 621 -17.58 -15.49 -48.93
C VAL A 621 -18.06 -15.84 -50.35
N GLY A 622 -19.26 -16.39 -50.51
CA GLY A 622 -19.86 -16.69 -51.81
C GLY A 622 -20.09 -15.42 -52.64
N VAL A 623 -20.74 -14.40 -52.05
CA VAL A 623 -20.93 -13.08 -52.66
C VAL A 623 -19.57 -12.46 -53.03
N ALA A 624 -18.60 -12.48 -52.11
CA ALA A 624 -17.28 -11.91 -52.35
C ALA A 624 -16.52 -12.65 -53.47
N ARG A 625 -16.69 -13.97 -53.61
CA ARG A 625 -16.12 -14.76 -54.71
C ARG A 625 -16.77 -14.39 -56.03
N ALA A 626 -18.10 -14.33 -56.09
CA ALA A 626 -18.85 -14.00 -57.30
C ALA A 626 -18.53 -12.60 -57.83
N LEU A 627 -18.31 -11.65 -56.93
CA LEU A 627 -17.89 -10.28 -57.25
C LEU A 627 -16.38 -10.13 -57.52
N GLY A 628 -15.61 -11.22 -57.45
CA GLY A 628 -14.16 -11.21 -57.69
C GLY A 628 -13.34 -10.50 -56.60
N ILE A 629 -13.92 -10.28 -55.44
CA ILE A 629 -13.31 -9.59 -54.29
C ILE A 629 -12.24 -10.47 -53.66
N VAL A 630 -12.54 -11.76 -53.48
CA VAL A 630 -11.63 -12.77 -52.94
C VAL A 630 -11.36 -13.84 -54.00
N LYS A 631 -10.09 -14.26 -54.12
CA LYS A 631 -9.64 -15.25 -55.13
C LYS A 631 -9.16 -16.57 -54.55
N GLY A 632 -8.91 -16.63 -53.24
CA GLY A 632 -8.32 -17.81 -52.57
C GLY A 632 -6.91 -18.13 -53.08
N ASP A 633 -6.45 -19.35 -52.81
CA ASP A 633 -5.19 -19.92 -53.33
C ASP A 633 -5.38 -20.71 -54.64
N GLY A 634 -6.53 -20.53 -55.29
CA GLY A 634 -6.95 -21.27 -56.47
C GLY A 634 -7.96 -22.38 -56.18
N LYS A 635 -7.98 -22.94 -54.97
CA LYS A 635 -8.97 -23.95 -54.55
C LYS A 635 -9.65 -23.62 -53.21
N ASN A 636 -8.89 -23.12 -52.26
CA ASN A 636 -9.33 -22.86 -50.89
C ASN A 636 -9.32 -21.36 -50.59
N PHE A 637 -10.19 -20.95 -49.67
CA PHE A 637 -10.27 -19.59 -49.16
C PHE A 637 -9.40 -19.37 -47.91
N ASN A 638 -9.21 -20.42 -47.11
CA ASN A 638 -8.58 -20.43 -45.80
C ASN A 638 -9.31 -19.53 -44.78
N PRO A 639 -10.59 -19.81 -44.47
CA PRO A 639 -11.45 -18.93 -43.68
C PRO A 639 -10.95 -18.65 -42.26
N ASP A 640 -10.31 -19.63 -41.64
CA ASP A 640 -9.81 -19.56 -40.26
C ASP A 640 -8.42 -18.95 -40.13
N ALA A 641 -7.72 -18.69 -41.24
CA ALA A 641 -6.43 -18.03 -41.22
C ALA A 641 -6.60 -16.54 -40.86
N ASN A 642 -5.71 -16.01 -40.02
CA ASN A 642 -5.67 -14.58 -39.76
C ASN A 642 -5.21 -13.81 -41.00
N ILE A 643 -5.85 -12.68 -41.27
CA ILE A 643 -5.57 -11.87 -42.47
C ILE A 643 -4.33 -10.99 -42.27
N THR A 644 -3.46 -10.94 -43.28
CA THR A 644 -2.34 -9.99 -43.32
C THR A 644 -2.82 -8.61 -43.75
N ARG A 645 -2.06 -7.56 -43.38
CA ARG A 645 -2.37 -6.17 -43.78
C ARG A 645 -2.42 -5.99 -45.30
N GLU A 646 -1.51 -6.63 -46.05
CA GLU A 646 -1.52 -6.53 -47.53
C GLU A 646 -2.74 -7.23 -48.16
N ASP A 647 -3.17 -8.38 -47.62
CA ASP A 647 -4.34 -9.10 -48.11
C ASP A 647 -5.63 -8.35 -47.82
N MET A 648 -5.72 -7.76 -46.63
CA MET A 648 -6.81 -6.86 -46.25
C MET A 648 -6.92 -5.73 -47.29
N MET A 649 -5.82 -5.06 -47.61
CA MET A 649 -5.80 -3.96 -48.60
C MET A 649 -6.23 -4.42 -50.00
N VAL A 650 -5.82 -5.61 -50.44
CA VAL A 650 -6.25 -6.17 -51.74
C VAL A 650 -7.75 -6.40 -51.77
N ILE A 651 -8.30 -7.03 -50.73
CA ILE A 651 -9.74 -7.29 -50.61
C ILE A 651 -10.53 -5.97 -50.59
N VAL A 652 -10.06 -4.96 -49.85
CA VAL A 652 -10.68 -3.63 -49.81
C VAL A 652 -10.78 -3.01 -51.19
N VAL A 653 -9.67 -2.95 -51.93
CA VAL A 653 -9.65 -2.33 -53.27
C VAL A 653 -10.55 -3.09 -54.24
N ASN A 654 -10.58 -4.42 -54.19
CA ASN A 654 -11.48 -5.18 -55.04
C ASN A 654 -12.95 -4.97 -54.66
N ALA A 655 -13.26 -4.87 -53.37
CA ALA A 655 -14.61 -4.61 -52.88
C ALA A 655 -15.12 -3.23 -53.28
N LEU A 656 -14.26 -2.20 -53.22
CA LEU A 656 -14.58 -0.86 -53.72
C LEU A 656 -14.89 -0.87 -55.22
N LYS A 657 -14.08 -1.58 -56.02
CA LYS A 657 -14.35 -1.76 -57.46
C LYS A 657 -15.69 -2.45 -57.70
N ALA A 658 -15.99 -3.50 -56.93
CA ALA A 658 -17.27 -4.21 -57.02
C ALA A 658 -18.47 -3.34 -56.59
N ALA A 659 -18.26 -2.41 -55.65
CA ALA A 659 -19.26 -1.42 -55.22
C ALA A 659 -19.44 -0.26 -56.23
N GLY A 660 -18.65 -0.21 -57.30
CA GLY A 660 -18.69 0.86 -58.30
C GLY A 660 -18.02 2.16 -57.86
N ALA A 661 -17.20 2.14 -56.81
CA ALA A 661 -16.43 3.30 -56.39
C ALA A 661 -15.40 3.70 -57.44
N LYS A 662 -15.20 5.01 -57.63
CA LYS A 662 -14.08 5.53 -58.41
C LYS A 662 -12.83 5.43 -57.56
N ILE A 663 -11.80 4.80 -58.11
CA ILE A 663 -10.51 4.60 -57.46
C ILE A 663 -9.45 5.29 -58.31
N ASP A 664 -8.82 6.33 -57.77
CA ASP A 664 -7.67 6.97 -58.37
C ASP A 664 -6.49 6.01 -58.39
N GLU A 665 -5.93 5.77 -59.58
CA GLU A 665 -4.75 4.93 -59.68
C GLU A 665 -3.57 5.60 -58.95
N ALA A 666 -2.90 4.82 -58.11
CA ALA A 666 -1.68 5.23 -57.44
C ALA A 666 -0.46 4.63 -58.16
N ASP A 667 0.53 5.48 -58.46
CA ASP A 667 1.84 5.03 -58.91
C ASP A 667 2.51 4.22 -57.78
N GLU A 668 3.02 3.04 -58.11
CA GLU A 668 3.74 2.19 -57.16
C GLU A 668 5.02 2.87 -56.65
N GLN A 669 5.53 3.88 -57.34
CA GLN A 669 6.64 4.71 -56.87
C GLN A 669 6.31 5.43 -55.55
N PHE A 670 5.02 5.66 -55.25
CA PHE A 670 4.59 6.19 -53.95
C PHE A 670 4.99 5.29 -52.77
N LEU A 671 5.15 3.98 -53.00
CA LEU A 671 5.55 3.04 -51.96
C LEU A 671 6.99 3.25 -51.50
N GLU A 672 7.85 3.92 -52.29
CA GLU A 672 9.24 4.21 -51.92
C GLU A 672 9.35 5.09 -50.65
N ASN A 673 8.26 5.74 -50.25
CA ASN A 673 8.16 6.46 -48.98
C ASN A 673 8.21 5.56 -47.73
N TYR A 674 8.10 4.24 -47.90
CA TYR A 674 8.08 3.27 -46.81
C TYR A 674 9.30 2.37 -46.83
N GLY A 675 9.97 2.23 -45.68
CA GLY A 675 11.23 1.49 -45.56
C GLY A 675 11.10 -0.03 -45.79
N ASP A 676 9.88 -0.57 -45.80
CA ASP A 676 9.57 -1.99 -46.02
C ASP A 676 8.84 -2.27 -47.33
N ALA A 677 8.85 -1.33 -48.29
CA ALA A 677 8.17 -1.47 -49.58
C ALA A 677 8.55 -2.73 -50.38
N ASN A 678 9.77 -3.22 -50.22
CA ASN A 678 10.26 -4.45 -50.88
C ASN A 678 9.68 -5.73 -50.28
N SER A 679 9.05 -5.67 -49.10
CA SER A 679 8.39 -6.81 -48.46
C SER A 679 6.95 -7.02 -48.92
N ILE A 680 6.39 -6.05 -49.66
CA ILE A 680 5.03 -6.13 -50.20
C ILE A 680 4.99 -7.15 -51.34
N SER A 681 4.05 -8.10 -51.27
CA SER A 681 3.84 -9.05 -52.36
C SER A 681 3.46 -8.35 -53.67
N GLY A 682 3.97 -8.83 -54.80
CA GLY A 682 3.72 -8.22 -56.11
C GLY A 682 2.23 -8.02 -56.44
N TYR A 683 1.36 -8.98 -56.05
CA TYR A 683 -0.08 -8.87 -56.26
C TYR A 683 -0.75 -7.76 -55.43
N ALA A 684 -0.13 -7.33 -54.33
CA ALA A 684 -0.69 -6.37 -53.39
C ALA A 684 -0.21 -4.94 -53.62
N ARG A 685 0.91 -4.73 -54.34
CA ARG A 685 1.58 -3.43 -54.48
C ARG A 685 0.63 -2.31 -54.90
N LYS A 686 -0.16 -2.51 -55.97
CA LYS A 686 -1.14 -1.51 -56.43
C LYS A 686 -2.17 -1.17 -55.36
N SER A 687 -2.75 -2.18 -54.70
CA SER A 687 -3.77 -1.96 -53.67
C SER A 687 -3.21 -1.25 -52.44
N VAL A 688 -1.98 -1.59 -52.06
CA VAL A 688 -1.26 -0.93 -50.97
C VAL A 688 -0.99 0.53 -51.32
N ALA A 689 -0.54 0.82 -52.55
CA ALA A 689 -0.27 2.18 -53.01
C ALA A 689 -1.54 3.05 -53.00
N VAL A 690 -2.66 2.52 -53.49
CA VAL A 690 -3.97 3.20 -53.48
C VAL A 690 -4.38 3.58 -52.06
N LEU A 691 -4.46 2.60 -51.15
CA LEU A 691 -5.01 2.84 -49.82
C LEU A 691 -4.11 3.66 -48.90
N THR A 692 -2.79 3.59 -49.10
CA THR A 692 -1.84 4.43 -48.37
C THR A 692 -1.85 5.87 -48.87
N LYS A 693 -1.93 6.07 -50.20
CA LYS A 693 -2.07 7.42 -50.79
C LYS A 693 -3.38 8.10 -50.41
N ALA A 694 -4.48 7.33 -50.36
CA ALA A 694 -5.78 7.83 -49.95
C ALA A 694 -5.92 8.07 -48.42
N GLY A 695 -4.92 7.72 -47.61
CA GLY A 695 -4.96 7.87 -46.15
C GLY A 695 -5.95 6.92 -45.44
N VAL A 696 -6.50 5.93 -46.17
CA VAL A 696 -7.36 4.88 -45.62
C VAL A 696 -6.54 3.98 -44.70
N VAL A 697 -5.37 3.55 -45.15
CA VAL A 697 -4.42 2.81 -44.31
C VAL A 697 -3.16 3.63 -44.09
N ASN A 698 -2.82 3.83 -42.82
CA ASN A 698 -1.58 4.48 -42.43
C ASN A 698 -0.54 3.42 -42.02
N GLY A 699 0.72 3.69 -42.36
CA GLY A 699 1.87 3.01 -41.78
C GLY A 699 2.24 3.60 -40.41
N TYR A 700 3.18 2.95 -39.72
CA TYR A 700 3.79 3.44 -38.49
C TYR A 700 5.31 3.19 -38.54
N ASP A 701 6.10 3.97 -37.81
CA ASP A 701 7.57 3.91 -37.80
C ASP A 701 8.21 3.93 -39.21
N GLY A 702 7.59 4.65 -40.15
CA GLY A 702 8.02 4.74 -41.55
C GLY A 702 7.82 3.46 -42.37
N LYS A 703 6.95 2.53 -41.92
CA LYS A 703 6.70 1.22 -42.53
C LYS A 703 5.21 0.90 -42.66
N ILE A 704 4.86 0.02 -43.60
CA ILE A 704 3.47 -0.43 -43.84
C ILE A 704 3.12 -1.69 -43.03
N HIS A 705 4.12 -2.52 -42.76
CA HIS A 705 4.01 -3.84 -42.14
C HIS A 705 3.11 -4.82 -42.92
N PRO A 706 3.37 -5.07 -44.23
CA PRO A 706 2.44 -5.79 -45.10
C PRO A 706 2.15 -7.24 -44.68
N LYS A 707 3.12 -7.90 -44.02
CA LYS A 707 3.00 -9.28 -43.55
C LYS A 707 2.44 -9.41 -42.13
N SER A 708 2.30 -8.31 -41.39
CA SER A 708 1.70 -8.36 -40.05
C SER A 708 0.21 -8.70 -40.14
N LEU A 709 -0.28 -9.40 -39.12
CA LEU A 709 -1.71 -9.71 -39.00
C LEU A 709 -2.48 -8.45 -38.59
N ALA A 710 -3.70 -8.30 -39.11
CA ALA A 710 -4.56 -7.17 -38.79
C ALA A 710 -5.49 -7.48 -37.61
N THR A 711 -5.48 -6.61 -36.60
CA THR A 711 -6.36 -6.70 -35.44
C THR A 711 -7.78 -6.23 -35.76
N ARG A 712 -8.75 -6.61 -34.91
CA ARG A 712 -10.16 -6.18 -35.05
C ARG A 712 -10.31 -4.66 -35.01
N ALA A 713 -9.55 -3.97 -34.15
CA ALA A 713 -9.57 -2.50 -34.07
C ALA A 713 -8.99 -1.83 -35.33
N GLU A 714 -7.87 -2.32 -35.86
CA GLU A 714 -7.31 -1.78 -37.11
C GLU A 714 -8.28 -1.95 -38.29
N ILE A 715 -8.90 -3.13 -38.40
CA ILE A 715 -9.90 -3.41 -39.43
C ILE A 715 -11.12 -2.49 -39.28
N ALA A 716 -11.62 -2.27 -38.06
CA ALA A 716 -12.74 -1.36 -37.83
C ALA A 716 -12.44 0.07 -38.34
N VAL A 717 -11.24 0.59 -38.05
CA VAL A 717 -10.81 1.90 -38.54
C VAL A 717 -10.74 1.96 -40.06
N VAL A 718 -10.15 0.93 -40.69
CA VAL A 718 -10.08 0.85 -42.16
C VAL A 718 -11.48 0.83 -42.75
N VAL A 719 -12.37 -0.04 -42.28
CA VAL A 719 -13.73 -0.17 -42.81
C VAL A 719 -14.56 1.11 -42.58
N SER A 720 -14.45 1.74 -41.42
CA SER A 720 -15.12 3.02 -41.14
C SER A 720 -14.66 4.12 -42.12
N LYS A 721 -13.35 4.25 -42.36
CA LYS A 721 -12.80 5.20 -43.33
C LYS A 721 -13.26 4.95 -44.77
N LEU A 722 -13.50 3.70 -45.13
CA LEU A 722 -14.07 3.37 -46.44
C LEU A 722 -15.50 3.89 -46.56
N LEU A 723 -16.31 3.73 -45.52
CA LEU A 723 -17.70 4.18 -45.53
C LEU A 723 -17.85 5.69 -45.54
N THR A 724 -16.90 6.43 -44.96
CA THR A 724 -16.92 7.89 -44.96
C THR A 724 -16.38 8.50 -46.26
N ASN A 725 -15.59 7.76 -47.04
CA ASN A 725 -14.96 8.26 -48.28
C ASN A 725 -15.41 7.50 -49.55
N ILE A 726 -16.49 6.73 -49.50
CA ILE A 726 -16.87 5.78 -50.56
C ILE A 726 -17.09 6.39 -51.95
N GLU A 727 -17.41 7.70 -52.03
CA GLU A 727 -17.65 8.40 -53.29
C GLU A 727 -16.35 8.88 -53.98
N TYR A 728 -15.23 8.98 -53.27
CA TYR A 728 -13.95 9.50 -53.77
C TYR A 728 -12.77 8.81 -53.07
N LEU A 729 -12.16 7.81 -53.72
CA LEU A 729 -10.95 7.12 -53.24
C LEU A 729 -9.85 7.03 -54.29
#